data_AF-A0A2W7QZU4-F1
#
_entry.id   AF-A0A2W7QZU4-F1
#
_cell.length_a   1.000
_cell.length_b   1.000
_cell.length_c   1.000
_cell.angle_alpha   90.00
_cell.angle_beta   90.00
_cell.angle_gamma   90.00
#
_symmetry.space_group_name_H-M   'P 1'
#
loop_
_entity.id
_entity.type
_entity.pdbx_description
1 polymer ?
#
loop_
_entity_poly.entity_id
_entity_poly.type
_entity_poly.pdbx_seq_one_letter_code
_entity_poly.pdbx_strand_id
1 'polypeptide(L)'
;MIQYILILFFAFSSFLTQPHTESGNTDFFAKERARVIRLADEYASEKPITVTAESSARSAGGIHDFYSEGDYWWPDPANPDGPYIQRDGLTNPDNFTAHREAMIRFSQISGALASAYLVTKDDKYVTALAPHLKAWFIDEATRMNPNLLFAQAIKGKVTGRGIGIIDTIQLMEVAKAIEAVKGSGVISNSEIQQMKDWFSEYLNWITIHPYGIDERDHGNNHSVCWAMQAAVFAKLVGNQEVLDYCKEMYKMVLLPDQMAADGSFPLELKRTKPYGYSLFTLDAMATLCQVYAEDSENLFTYQTPDGKSLGLGISFLYPYVANKDSWPYQKDVMYWDKWPVRHSFLLFGGAAYDQEKYLELWNALDADFETPEVIRNMPVRFPLLWLTDQEKDSIGILNTKLAADASEKLIAEGTVHYSDFGAIGDGKTDDINAIVATHKFANQHGLKVKANDDATYYIGGKEHTAIIQTDTDFGTAAFLIDDREVENRNASVFLVSSKLKPYKLEGISSLKRNQEKIDISLPSTSLISVTNSNEMKYIRFGLNQNNGAPQTDIFLVDKDGNVDSNTPIIWDFDQITEITALPIDEETLNISGGTFTTIANSEDATYHYYQRNISIKRSNVIVDGLKHLITEEGEFGSPYSGFINISSCTNVTVQNTIFTGHRIYKKIGNAGKPVSMGTYDILVNRALNVSFINCSQTNDIDDGNFWGIMGSNYSKNLLFDKCTLSRFDAHMGVANATIRNSTLGHMGINAIGTGTFTVENSTIRGRSLINLRSDYGSTWEGKLIIRDCTFIPNGGKTYSASLINGYNSGQHDFGYTCYMPEQIIIENLKIDDSNHPENYQGPAIFGNFNSERTNDSYEEKFPYVITKEVTLKNVTTTSGKELRVSENEYLFKDVKVKRD
;
A
#
# COMPACT_ATOMS: atom_id res chain seq x y z
N MET A 1 -10.94 -59.04 -47.35
CA MET A 1 -9.55 -59.32 -46.93
C MET A 1 -8.95 -57.97 -46.54
N ILE A 2 -8.64 -57.82 -45.25
CA ILE A 2 -7.96 -56.71 -44.55
C ILE A 2 -8.74 -55.37 -44.45
N GLN A 3 -9.37 -55.20 -43.28
CA GLN A 3 -9.90 -53.97 -42.68
C GLN A 3 -8.80 -53.34 -41.82
N TYR A 4 -8.64 -52.01 -41.86
CA TYR A 4 -7.89 -51.25 -40.86
C TYR A 4 -8.88 -50.58 -39.91
N ILE A 5 -8.73 -50.85 -38.61
CA ILE A 5 -9.40 -50.16 -37.49
C ILE A 5 -8.31 -49.40 -36.74
N LEU A 6 -8.47 -48.08 -36.66
CA LEU A 6 -7.72 -47.21 -35.75
C LEU A 6 -8.49 -47.16 -34.42
N ILE A 7 -7.87 -47.59 -33.32
CA ILE A 7 -8.40 -47.47 -31.96
C ILE A 7 -7.66 -46.34 -31.26
N LEU A 8 -8.38 -45.26 -30.94
CA LEU A 8 -7.97 -44.23 -29.98
C LEU A 8 -8.15 -44.78 -28.56
N PHE A 9 -7.06 -44.82 -27.78
CA PHE A 9 -7.11 -45.09 -26.35
C PHE A 9 -7.46 -43.81 -25.59
N PHE A 10 -8.64 -43.82 -24.97
CA PHE A 10 -8.98 -42.94 -23.84
C PHE A 10 -8.22 -43.44 -22.60
N ALA A 11 -7.36 -42.60 -22.03
CA ALA A 11 -6.84 -42.79 -20.68
C ALA A 11 -7.61 -41.87 -19.72
N PHE A 12 -8.44 -42.49 -18.89
CA PHE A 12 -9.04 -41.86 -17.71
C PHE A 12 -7.94 -41.58 -16.68
N SER A 13 -7.60 -40.31 -16.46
CA SER A 13 -6.93 -39.87 -15.24
C SER A 13 -8.01 -39.46 -14.23
N SER A 14 -8.28 -40.37 -13.29
CA SER A 14 -9.03 -40.08 -12.08
C SER A 14 -8.25 -39.07 -11.25
N PHE A 15 -8.70 -37.81 -11.24
CA PHE A 15 -8.34 -36.84 -10.21
C PHE A 15 -8.99 -37.32 -8.90
N LEU A 16 -8.24 -38.10 -8.12
CA LEU A 16 -8.47 -38.18 -6.68
C LEU A 16 -8.16 -36.79 -6.13
N THR A 17 -9.20 -36.00 -5.89
CA THR A 17 -9.15 -34.86 -5.00
C THR A 17 -8.65 -35.36 -3.65
N GLN A 18 -7.35 -35.15 -3.37
CA GLN A 18 -6.88 -35.20 -2.00
C GLN A 18 -7.67 -34.13 -1.22
N PRO A 19 -8.15 -34.45 -0.01
CA PRO A 19 -8.70 -33.43 0.85
C PRO A 19 -7.61 -32.37 1.05
N HIS A 20 -7.94 -31.10 0.80
CA HIS A 20 -7.17 -29.99 1.34
C HIS A 20 -7.15 -30.16 2.86
N THR A 21 -6.08 -30.75 3.39
CA THR A 21 -5.72 -30.58 4.78
C THR A 21 -5.47 -29.09 4.97
N GLU A 22 -6.27 -28.46 5.82
CA GLU A 22 -6.02 -27.15 6.38
C GLU A 22 -4.54 -27.07 6.78
N SER A 23 -3.74 -26.29 6.05
CA SER A 23 -2.35 -26.03 6.43
C SER A 23 -2.39 -25.20 7.71
N GLY A 24 -2.13 -25.84 8.85
CA GLY A 24 -1.82 -25.13 10.08
C GLY A 24 -0.74 -24.10 9.77
N ASN A 25 -0.97 -22.85 10.13
CA ASN A 25 -0.11 -21.71 9.78
C ASN A 25 1.26 -21.88 10.48
N THR A 26 2.19 -22.63 9.87
CA THR A 26 3.48 -22.99 10.46
C THR A 26 4.40 -21.78 10.40
N ASP A 27 4.79 -21.26 11.58
CA ASP A 27 5.73 -20.15 11.69
C ASP A 27 7.17 -20.62 11.46
N PHE A 28 7.58 -20.65 10.19
CA PHE A 28 8.91 -21.08 9.76
C PHE A 28 10.05 -20.24 10.34
N PHE A 29 9.80 -18.99 10.77
CA PHE A 29 10.84 -18.10 11.30
C PHE A 29 11.05 -18.21 12.81
N ALA A 30 10.27 -19.02 13.53
CA ALA A 30 10.38 -19.14 14.99
C ALA A 30 11.77 -19.55 15.48
N LYS A 31 12.38 -20.56 14.84
CA LYS A 31 13.75 -20.98 15.17
C LYS A 31 14.75 -19.87 14.88
N GLU A 32 14.58 -19.14 13.77
CA GLU A 32 15.52 -18.09 13.39
C GLU A 32 15.48 -16.91 14.34
N ARG A 33 14.30 -16.45 14.75
CA ARG A 33 14.20 -15.34 15.71
C ARG A 33 14.88 -15.67 17.04
N ALA A 34 14.69 -16.88 17.54
CA ALA A 34 15.38 -17.34 18.75
C ALA A 34 16.91 -17.40 18.54
N ARG A 35 17.35 -17.89 17.37
CA ARG A 35 18.77 -18.00 17.01
C ARG A 35 19.46 -16.64 16.95
N VAL A 36 18.86 -15.67 16.27
CA VAL A 36 19.48 -14.34 16.09
C VAL A 36 19.55 -13.56 17.39
N ILE A 37 18.55 -13.68 18.29
CA ILE A 37 18.59 -13.06 19.62
C ILE A 37 19.73 -13.66 20.44
N ARG A 38 19.84 -14.99 20.50
CA ARG A 38 20.92 -15.67 21.22
C ARG A 38 22.30 -15.24 20.72
N LEU A 39 22.51 -15.27 19.40
CA LEU A 39 23.78 -14.85 18.79
C LEU A 39 24.06 -13.36 19.01
N ALA A 40 23.04 -12.51 18.96
CA ALA A 40 23.20 -11.08 19.22
C ALA A 40 23.61 -10.82 20.67
N ASP A 41 23.03 -11.54 21.65
CA ASP A 41 23.44 -11.43 23.05
C ASP A 41 24.87 -11.95 23.28
N GLU A 42 25.28 -13.02 22.57
CA GLU A 42 26.67 -13.52 22.58
C GLU A 42 27.64 -12.47 22.00
N TYR A 43 27.29 -11.87 20.86
CA TYR A 43 28.13 -10.90 20.16
C TYR A 43 28.07 -9.48 20.72
N ALA A 44 27.09 -9.14 21.56
CA ALA A 44 26.89 -7.77 22.05
C ALA A 44 28.09 -7.18 22.80
N SER A 45 28.97 -8.04 23.34
CA SER A 45 30.17 -7.64 24.09
C SER A 45 31.48 -7.71 23.29
N GLU A 46 31.39 -8.16 22.04
CA GLU A 46 32.55 -8.31 21.16
C GLU A 46 33.15 -6.95 20.78
N LYS A 47 34.47 -6.93 20.57
CA LYS A 47 35.17 -5.72 20.12
C LYS A 47 35.37 -5.71 18.60
N PRO A 48 35.44 -4.52 17.96
CA PRO A 48 35.79 -4.43 16.55
C PRO A 48 37.20 -4.98 16.28
N ILE A 49 37.32 -5.79 15.22
CA ILE A 49 38.56 -6.30 14.65
C ILE A 49 38.46 -6.08 13.14
N THR A 50 39.44 -5.41 12.54
CA THR A 50 39.47 -5.05 11.12
C THR A 50 40.76 -5.56 10.45
N VAL A 51 40.95 -5.23 9.17
CA VAL A 51 42.16 -5.59 8.41
C VAL A 51 43.46 -5.05 9.02
N THR A 52 43.42 -4.02 9.86
CA THR A 52 44.64 -3.45 10.48
C THR A 52 45.13 -4.26 11.69
N ALA A 53 44.37 -5.25 12.15
CA ALA A 53 44.69 -6.02 13.35
C ALA A 53 45.80 -7.05 13.14
N GLU A 54 45.95 -7.55 11.91
CA GLU A 54 46.93 -8.57 11.54
C GLU A 54 47.65 -8.15 10.26
N SER A 55 48.82 -8.73 9.99
CA SER A 55 49.54 -8.49 8.74
C SER A 55 50.32 -9.73 8.31
N SER A 56 50.55 -9.86 7.00
CA SER A 56 51.38 -10.91 6.44
C SER A 56 52.65 -10.31 5.82
N ALA A 57 53.81 -10.88 6.14
CA ALA A 57 55.06 -10.54 5.45
C ALA A 57 55.03 -10.89 3.95
N ARG A 58 54.04 -11.66 3.49
CA ARG A 58 53.81 -12.00 2.07
C ARG A 58 52.86 -11.02 1.37
N SER A 59 52.25 -10.08 2.10
CA SER A 59 51.40 -9.04 1.51
C SER A 59 52.26 -7.96 0.84
N ALA A 60 51.80 -7.50 -0.32
CA ALA A 60 52.34 -6.30 -0.97
C ALA A 60 51.54 -5.03 -0.65
N GLY A 61 50.43 -5.15 0.09
CA GLY A 61 49.57 -4.04 0.49
C GLY A 61 49.97 -3.40 1.81
N GLY A 62 49.41 -2.23 2.09
CA GLY A 62 49.52 -1.54 3.37
C GLY A 62 48.57 -2.10 4.43
N ILE A 63 48.63 -1.54 5.64
CA ILE A 63 47.85 -2.02 6.79
C ILE A 63 46.33 -1.91 6.61
N HIS A 64 45.86 -1.01 5.74
CA HIS A 64 44.43 -0.82 5.44
C HIS A 64 43.95 -1.69 4.27
N ASP A 65 44.85 -2.43 3.61
CA ASP A 65 44.51 -3.23 2.43
C ASP A 65 44.13 -4.66 2.82
N PHE A 66 43.05 -5.16 2.23
CA PHE A 66 42.66 -6.56 2.41
C PHE A 66 43.64 -7.48 1.68
N TYR A 67 44.14 -8.49 2.38
CA TYR A 67 45.09 -9.48 1.86
C TYR A 67 44.59 -10.90 2.17
N SER A 68 44.63 -11.74 1.15
CA SER A 68 44.37 -13.18 1.28
C SER A 68 45.20 -13.94 0.25
N GLU A 69 45.37 -15.24 0.45
CA GLU A 69 46.07 -16.11 -0.49
C GLU A 69 45.08 -17.04 -1.20
N GLY A 70 45.40 -17.41 -2.44
CA GLY A 70 44.56 -18.33 -3.21
C GLY A 70 44.48 -19.71 -2.54
N ASP A 71 43.26 -20.15 -2.20
CA ASP A 71 43.04 -21.33 -1.36
C ASP A 71 43.71 -22.62 -1.84
N TYR A 72 43.76 -22.81 -3.16
CA TYR A 72 44.19 -24.05 -3.79
C TYR A 72 45.63 -23.99 -4.30
N TRP A 73 46.44 -23.05 -3.83
CA TRP A 73 47.82 -22.88 -4.25
C TRP A 73 48.79 -23.38 -3.18
N TRP A 74 49.64 -24.32 -3.57
CA TRP A 74 50.54 -25.05 -2.67
C TRP A 74 52.01 -24.85 -3.08
N PRO A 75 52.95 -24.94 -2.13
CA PRO A 75 54.37 -25.09 -2.47
C PRO A 75 54.58 -26.26 -3.43
N ASP A 76 55.39 -26.05 -4.47
CA ASP A 76 55.79 -27.12 -5.37
C ASP A 76 56.81 -28.02 -4.65
N PRO A 77 56.52 -29.31 -4.41
CA PRO A 77 57.50 -30.21 -3.78
C PRO A 77 58.79 -30.35 -4.60
N ALA A 78 58.74 -30.14 -5.91
CA ALA A 78 59.90 -30.19 -6.79
C ALA A 78 60.73 -28.90 -6.76
N ASN A 79 60.15 -27.77 -6.35
CA ASN A 79 60.83 -26.50 -6.17
C ASN A 79 60.17 -25.67 -5.05
N PRO A 80 60.50 -25.94 -3.77
CA PRO A 80 59.83 -25.32 -2.62
C PRO A 80 59.93 -23.78 -2.57
N ASP A 81 60.98 -23.21 -3.18
CA ASP A 81 61.18 -21.76 -3.28
C ASP A 81 60.54 -21.14 -4.53
N GLY A 82 60.04 -21.97 -5.44
CA GLY A 82 59.41 -21.56 -6.69
C GLY A 82 57.95 -21.08 -6.55
N PRO A 83 57.33 -20.69 -7.67
CA PRO A 83 55.92 -20.32 -7.69
C PRO A 83 55.02 -21.46 -7.23
N TYR A 84 53.95 -21.14 -6.48
CA TYR A 84 53.00 -22.16 -6.05
C TYR A 84 52.28 -22.83 -7.23
N ILE A 85 51.86 -24.08 -7.02
CA ILE A 85 51.10 -24.90 -7.98
C ILE A 85 49.66 -25.11 -7.50
N GLN A 86 48.73 -25.21 -8.45
CA GLN A 86 47.30 -25.33 -8.14
C GLN A 86 46.93 -26.79 -7.83
N ARG A 87 46.12 -27.01 -6.79
CA ARG A 87 45.51 -28.29 -6.43
C ARG A 87 44.02 -28.08 -6.13
N ASP A 88 43.19 -28.19 -7.17
CA ASP A 88 41.78 -27.81 -7.09
C ASP A 88 41.02 -28.53 -5.96
N GLY A 89 40.30 -27.77 -5.13
CA GLY A 89 39.54 -28.28 -3.99
C GLY A 89 40.35 -28.64 -2.75
N LEU A 90 41.69 -28.60 -2.80
CA LEU A 90 42.55 -28.87 -1.65
C LEU A 90 43.03 -27.55 -1.06
N THR A 91 42.40 -27.11 0.04
CA THR A 91 42.75 -25.86 0.73
C THR A 91 44.12 -25.98 1.40
N ASN A 92 45.04 -25.06 1.11
CA ASN A 92 46.33 -24.97 1.78
C ASN A 92 46.15 -24.43 3.22
N PRO A 93 46.45 -25.23 4.27
CA PRO A 93 46.28 -24.79 5.66
C PRO A 93 47.28 -23.70 6.08
N ASP A 94 48.37 -23.51 5.33
CA ASP A 94 49.40 -22.50 5.64
C ASP A 94 49.11 -21.11 5.02
N ASN A 95 47.95 -20.96 4.37
CA ASN A 95 47.52 -19.70 3.81
C ASN A 95 47.26 -18.67 4.92
N PHE A 96 47.54 -17.41 4.64
CA PHE A 96 47.12 -16.30 5.48
C PHE A 96 45.61 -16.08 5.31
N THR A 97 44.86 -16.27 6.40
CA THR A 97 43.39 -16.17 6.44
C THR A 97 42.86 -15.06 7.34
N ALA A 98 43.72 -14.38 8.11
CA ALA A 98 43.28 -13.49 9.18
C ALA A 98 42.35 -12.36 8.74
N HIS A 99 42.60 -11.71 7.59
CA HIS A 99 41.70 -10.64 7.10
C HIS A 99 40.33 -11.20 6.69
N ARG A 100 40.31 -12.39 6.06
CA ARG A 100 39.07 -13.08 5.70
C ARG A 100 38.28 -13.48 6.95
N GLU A 101 38.95 -14.02 7.97
CA GLU A 101 38.35 -14.37 9.25
C GLU A 101 37.78 -13.13 9.96
N ALA A 102 38.50 -12.01 9.96
CA ALA A 102 38.01 -10.75 10.51
C ALA A 102 36.73 -10.26 9.79
N MET A 103 36.68 -10.37 8.46
CA MET A 103 35.52 -9.98 7.67
C MET A 103 34.31 -10.92 7.86
N ILE A 104 34.55 -12.23 7.95
CA ILE A 104 33.52 -13.22 8.30
C ILE A 104 32.94 -12.92 9.68
N ARG A 105 33.81 -12.69 10.68
CA ARG A 105 33.39 -12.31 12.03
C ARG A 105 32.58 -11.03 12.03
N PHE A 106 33.02 -10.01 11.28
CA PHE A 106 32.29 -8.75 11.16
C PHE A 106 30.89 -8.94 10.55
N SER A 107 30.79 -9.77 9.52
CA SER A 107 29.52 -10.15 8.89
C SER A 107 28.60 -10.87 9.87
N GLN A 108 29.11 -11.82 10.67
CA GLN A 108 28.33 -12.54 11.67
C GLN A 108 27.79 -11.63 12.78
N ILE A 109 28.64 -10.75 13.31
CA ILE A 109 28.25 -9.77 14.34
C ILE A 109 27.19 -8.81 13.78
N SER A 110 27.42 -8.28 12.57
CA SER A 110 26.49 -7.34 11.93
C SER A 110 25.15 -7.98 11.63
N GLY A 111 25.18 -9.19 11.07
CA GLY A 111 24.00 -9.98 10.75
C GLY A 111 23.16 -10.29 11.99
N ALA A 112 23.79 -10.76 13.06
CA ALA A 112 23.11 -11.10 14.30
C ALA A 112 22.49 -9.88 15.00
N LEU A 113 23.29 -8.83 15.24
CA LEU A 113 22.83 -7.64 15.96
C LEU A 113 21.72 -6.91 15.20
N ALA A 114 21.86 -6.73 13.88
CA ALA A 114 20.82 -6.10 13.08
C ALA A 114 19.55 -6.97 12.97
N SER A 115 19.69 -8.30 12.86
CA SER A 115 18.53 -9.20 12.88
C SER A 115 17.81 -9.17 14.22
N ALA A 116 18.53 -9.16 15.34
CA ALA A 116 17.94 -9.03 16.66
C ALA A 116 17.22 -7.69 16.83
N TYR A 117 17.79 -6.59 16.33
CA TYR A 117 17.10 -5.30 16.26
C TYR A 117 15.81 -5.38 15.42
N LEU A 118 15.82 -6.06 14.26
CA LEU A 118 14.59 -6.25 13.48
C LEU A 118 13.50 -6.99 14.25
N VAL A 119 13.89 -7.99 15.05
CA VAL A 119 12.98 -8.83 15.83
C VAL A 119 12.45 -8.12 17.08
N THR A 120 13.31 -7.41 17.82
CA THR A 120 12.97 -6.87 19.14
C THR A 120 12.73 -5.37 19.16
N LYS A 121 13.21 -4.64 18.14
CA LYS A 121 13.28 -3.18 18.10
C LYS A 121 14.02 -2.55 19.29
N ASP A 122 14.95 -3.30 19.89
CA ASP A 122 15.76 -2.85 21.03
C ASP A 122 17.07 -2.21 20.54
N ASP A 123 17.21 -0.91 20.79
CA ASP A 123 18.37 -0.11 20.41
C ASP A 123 19.69 -0.57 21.05
N LYS A 124 19.66 -1.45 22.08
CA LYS A 124 20.89 -2.04 22.64
C LYS A 124 21.70 -2.78 21.57
N TYR A 125 21.03 -3.44 20.63
CA TYR A 125 21.71 -4.20 19.57
C TYR A 125 22.35 -3.26 18.53
N VAL A 126 21.70 -2.14 18.22
CA VAL A 126 22.28 -1.12 17.34
C VAL A 126 23.46 -0.43 18.03
N THR A 127 23.34 -0.17 19.33
CA THR A 127 24.41 0.41 20.15
C THR A 127 25.65 -0.49 20.16
N ALA A 128 25.46 -1.82 20.26
CA ALA A 128 26.54 -2.79 20.16
C ALA A 128 27.13 -2.89 18.74
N LEU A 129 26.31 -2.71 17.69
CA LEU A 129 26.76 -2.81 16.30
C LEU A 129 27.57 -1.58 15.85
N ALA A 130 27.20 -0.39 16.31
CA ALA A 130 27.76 0.87 15.83
C ALA A 130 29.32 0.93 15.85
N PRO A 131 30.03 0.49 16.91
CA PRO A 131 31.50 0.47 16.93
C PRO A 131 32.12 -0.40 15.84
N HIS A 132 31.48 -1.52 15.46
CA HIS A 132 32.00 -2.39 14.40
C HIS A 132 31.92 -1.72 13.03
N LEU A 133 30.77 -1.11 12.73
CA LEU A 133 30.56 -0.39 11.46
C LEU A 133 31.53 0.80 11.34
N LYS A 134 31.72 1.58 12.41
CA LYS A 134 32.66 2.71 12.43
C LYS A 134 34.09 2.25 12.19
N ALA A 135 34.53 1.20 12.88
CA ALA A 135 35.90 0.71 12.76
C ALA A 135 36.25 0.25 11.34
N TRP A 136 35.32 -0.40 10.63
CA TRP A 136 35.55 -0.92 9.28
C TRP A 136 35.50 0.15 8.17
N PHE A 137 34.65 1.17 8.33
CA PHE A 137 34.33 2.10 7.24
C PHE A 137 34.75 3.55 7.47
N ILE A 138 34.81 4.01 8.73
CA ILE A 138 34.92 5.42 9.06
C ILE A 138 36.26 5.72 9.76
N ASP A 139 36.58 4.98 10.81
CA ASP A 139 37.70 5.30 11.69
C ASP A 139 39.04 5.20 10.94
N GLU A 140 39.74 6.32 10.79
CA GLU A 140 40.95 6.42 9.95
C GLU A 140 42.05 5.43 10.35
N ALA A 141 42.15 5.08 11.63
CA ALA A 141 43.16 4.16 12.15
C ALA A 141 42.87 2.68 11.85
N THR A 142 41.62 2.32 11.52
CA THR A 142 41.19 0.91 11.41
C THR A 142 40.43 0.59 10.13
N ARG A 143 39.96 1.58 9.38
CA ARG A 143 39.12 1.37 8.20
C ARG A 143 39.83 0.52 7.14
N MET A 144 39.06 -0.29 6.42
CA MET A 144 39.55 -1.01 5.25
C MET A 144 39.51 -0.08 4.03
N ASN A 145 40.48 -0.16 3.12
CA ASN A 145 40.40 0.53 1.84
C ASN A 145 39.32 -0.12 0.94
N PRO A 146 38.51 0.65 0.20
CA PRO A 146 37.42 0.12 -0.64
C PRO A 146 37.92 -0.48 -1.96
N ASN A 147 38.86 -1.44 -1.89
CA ASN A 147 39.38 -2.19 -3.03
C ASN A 147 40.00 -3.53 -2.58
N LEU A 148 40.14 -4.48 -3.52
CA LEU A 148 40.73 -5.80 -3.30
C LEU A 148 42.00 -6.03 -4.16
N LEU A 149 42.94 -5.07 -4.13
CA LEU A 149 44.17 -5.15 -4.92
C LEU A 149 45.10 -6.31 -4.56
N PHE A 150 45.00 -6.83 -3.32
CA PHE A 150 45.90 -7.87 -2.80
C PHE A 150 45.16 -9.15 -2.38
N ALA A 151 43.93 -9.32 -2.85
CA ALA A 151 43.13 -10.50 -2.55
C ALA A 151 43.54 -11.71 -3.40
N GLN A 152 43.54 -12.89 -2.77
CA GLN A 152 43.94 -14.17 -3.34
C GLN A 152 45.27 -14.15 -4.10
N ALA A 153 46.29 -13.53 -3.50
CA ALA A 153 47.67 -13.57 -3.97
C ALA A 153 48.17 -15.01 -4.15
N ILE A 154 49.13 -15.18 -5.05
CA ILE A 154 49.80 -16.46 -5.28
C ILE A 154 51.30 -16.24 -5.19
N LYS A 155 51.94 -16.88 -4.20
CA LYS A 155 53.39 -16.77 -4.01
C LYS A 155 54.13 -17.10 -5.31
N GLY A 156 55.00 -16.17 -5.73
CA GLY A 156 55.81 -16.28 -6.93
C GLY A 156 55.07 -16.07 -8.25
N LYS A 157 53.80 -15.63 -8.25
CA LYS A 157 53.04 -15.33 -9.48
C LYS A 157 52.40 -13.95 -9.51
N VAL A 158 51.53 -13.65 -8.55
CA VAL A 158 50.73 -12.41 -8.52
C VAL A 158 50.50 -11.95 -7.09
N THR A 159 50.41 -10.64 -6.88
CA THR A 159 50.15 -10.01 -5.58
C THR A 159 48.66 -9.89 -5.24
N GLY A 160 47.79 -10.06 -6.23
CA GLY A 160 46.32 -10.11 -6.12
C GLY A 160 45.71 -10.43 -7.49
N ARG A 161 44.38 -10.67 -7.55
CA ARG A 161 43.65 -11.01 -8.78
C ARG A 161 42.13 -10.89 -8.63
N GLY A 162 41.41 -10.81 -9.76
CA GLY A 162 39.93 -10.69 -9.82
C GLY A 162 39.16 -11.70 -8.98
N ILE A 163 39.53 -12.99 -9.07
CA ILE A 163 38.98 -14.12 -8.28
C ILE A 163 38.96 -13.85 -6.76
N GLY A 164 39.80 -12.93 -6.27
CA GLY A 164 39.78 -12.51 -4.87
C GLY A 164 38.51 -11.76 -4.44
N ILE A 165 37.75 -11.17 -5.36
CA ILE A 165 36.51 -10.42 -5.06
C ILE A 165 35.44 -11.31 -4.42
N ILE A 166 35.49 -12.62 -4.61
CA ILE A 166 34.60 -13.55 -3.89
C ILE A 166 34.80 -13.49 -2.36
N ASP A 167 35.94 -13.01 -1.86
CA ASP A 167 36.18 -12.92 -0.40
C ASP A 167 35.27 -11.87 0.27
N THR A 168 34.73 -10.90 -0.48
CA THR A 168 33.85 -9.83 0.06
C THR A 168 32.36 -10.14 0.02
N ILE A 169 31.93 -11.36 -0.38
CA ILE A 169 30.51 -11.74 -0.29
C ILE A 169 29.97 -11.55 1.14
N GLN A 170 30.86 -11.60 2.14
CA GLN A 170 30.57 -11.36 3.55
C GLN A 170 30.04 -9.94 3.83
N LEU A 171 30.45 -8.94 3.04
CA LEU A 171 30.01 -7.55 3.21
C LEU A 171 28.55 -7.34 2.81
N MET A 172 27.92 -8.27 2.09
CA MET A 172 26.51 -8.15 1.73
C MET A 172 25.59 -8.14 2.95
N GLU A 173 25.82 -9.03 3.93
CA GLU A 173 25.05 -9.01 5.17
C GLU A 173 25.32 -7.76 6.00
N VAL A 174 26.52 -7.18 5.90
CA VAL A 174 26.85 -5.90 6.54
C VAL A 174 26.06 -4.76 5.87
N ALA A 175 25.99 -4.74 4.54
CA ALA A 175 25.17 -3.79 3.80
C ALA A 175 23.68 -3.91 4.22
N LYS A 176 23.18 -5.14 4.33
CA LYS A 176 21.82 -5.40 4.84
C LYS A 176 21.62 -5.00 6.29
N ALA A 177 22.62 -5.17 7.14
CA ALA A 177 22.59 -4.71 8.53
C ALA A 177 22.48 -3.18 8.60
N ILE A 178 23.24 -2.45 7.79
CA ILE A 178 23.15 -0.98 7.67
C ILE A 178 21.74 -0.57 7.23
N GLU A 179 21.18 -1.22 6.21
CA GLU A 179 19.79 -0.96 5.77
C GLU A 179 18.78 -1.13 6.91
N ALA A 180 18.93 -2.18 7.72
CA ALA A 180 18.01 -2.52 8.80
C ALA A 180 18.06 -1.54 9.98
N VAL A 181 19.23 -0.95 10.29
CA VAL A 181 19.41 -0.11 11.49
C VAL A 181 19.43 1.40 11.21
N LYS A 182 19.44 1.83 9.93
CA LYS A 182 19.54 3.25 9.55
C LYS A 182 18.46 4.16 10.16
N GLY A 183 17.28 3.60 10.45
CA GLY A 183 16.14 4.32 11.04
C GLY A 183 16.12 4.37 12.58
N SER A 184 17.08 3.74 13.26
CA SER A 184 17.11 3.65 14.73
C SER A 184 17.39 4.98 15.44
N GLY A 185 18.05 5.93 14.79
CA GLY A 185 18.55 7.15 15.42
C GLY A 185 19.81 6.97 16.29
N VAL A 186 20.26 5.74 16.55
CA VAL A 186 21.48 5.46 17.34
C VAL A 186 22.75 5.76 16.54
N ILE A 187 22.77 5.40 15.26
CA ILE A 187 23.82 5.78 14.30
C ILE A 187 23.33 7.02 13.56
N SER A 188 24.13 8.09 13.54
CA SER A 188 23.69 9.34 12.92
C SER A 188 23.57 9.19 11.41
N ASN A 189 22.66 9.96 10.79
CA ASN A 189 22.51 9.99 9.33
C ASN A 189 23.83 10.31 8.60
N SER A 190 24.70 11.13 9.21
CA SER A 190 26.04 11.44 8.69
C SER A 190 26.96 10.22 8.68
N GLU A 191 26.93 9.40 9.74
CA GLU A 191 27.71 8.16 9.82
C GLU A 191 27.17 7.10 8.86
N ILE A 192 25.85 6.96 8.74
CA ILE A 192 25.23 6.09 7.73
C ILE A 192 25.65 6.52 6.33
N GLN A 193 25.68 7.83 6.04
CA GLN A 193 26.12 8.32 4.74
C GLN A 193 27.60 7.99 4.47
N GLN A 194 28.50 8.16 5.45
CA GLN A 194 29.92 7.78 5.27
C GLN A 194 30.10 6.28 5.00
N MET A 195 29.31 5.42 5.64
CA MET A 195 29.31 3.98 5.34
C MET A 195 28.84 3.71 3.91
N LYS A 196 27.77 4.39 3.46
CA LYS A 196 27.30 4.30 2.07
C LYS A 196 28.33 4.82 1.08
N ASP A 197 29.09 5.86 1.42
CA ASP A 197 30.15 6.40 0.57
C ASP A 197 31.26 5.36 0.37
N TRP A 198 31.65 4.62 1.42
CA TRP A 198 32.60 3.51 1.30
C TRP A 198 32.09 2.42 0.33
N PHE A 199 30.82 2.02 0.47
CA PHE A 199 30.21 1.04 -0.44
C PHE A 199 30.09 1.57 -1.88
N SER A 200 29.85 2.87 -2.05
CA SER A 200 29.80 3.53 -3.36
C SER A 200 31.19 3.51 -4.03
N GLU A 201 32.25 3.83 -3.29
CA GLU A 201 33.64 3.75 -3.76
C GLU A 201 34.02 2.32 -4.15
N TYR A 202 33.66 1.33 -3.31
CA TYR A 202 33.93 -0.08 -3.58
C TYR A 202 33.15 -0.60 -4.79
N LEU A 203 31.86 -0.26 -4.90
CA LEU A 203 31.00 -0.60 -6.03
C LEU A 203 31.56 -0.04 -7.35
N ASN A 204 32.01 1.20 -7.33
CA ASN A 204 32.68 1.81 -8.47
C ASN A 204 33.97 1.05 -8.81
N TRP A 205 34.79 0.69 -7.81
CA TRP A 205 36.01 -0.08 -8.05
C TRP A 205 35.74 -1.45 -8.69
N ILE A 206 34.79 -2.24 -8.19
CA ILE A 206 34.48 -3.57 -8.76
C ILE A 206 33.82 -3.52 -10.15
N THR A 207 33.27 -2.37 -10.56
CA THR A 207 32.63 -2.20 -11.87
C THR A 207 33.59 -1.72 -12.96
N ILE A 208 34.66 -1.00 -12.61
CA ILE A 208 35.58 -0.40 -13.61
C ILE A 208 37.00 -0.95 -13.56
N HIS A 209 37.47 -1.46 -12.43
CA HIS A 209 38.86 -1.93 -12.30
C HIS A 209 39.03 -3.26 -13.05
N PRO A 210 40.19 -3.54 -13.69
CA PRO A 210 40.42 -4.80 -14.40
C PRO A 210 40.12 -6.04 -13.59
N TYR A 211 40.44 -6.07 -12.28
CA TYR A 211 40.08 -7.20 -11.41
C TYR A 211 38.56 -7.38 -11.24
N GLY A 212 37.82 -6.29 -11.20
CA GLY A 212 36.36 -6.32 -11.15
C GLY A 212 35.76 -6.88 -12.44
N ILE A 213 36.28 -6.43 -13.58
CA ILE A 213 35.90 -6.92 -14.91
C ILE A 213 36.25 -8.40 -15.07
N ASP A 214 37.45 -8.81 -14.66
CA ASP A 214 37.91 -10.21 -14.71
C ASP A 214 37.00 -11.14 -13.90
N GLU A 215 36.53 -10.70 -12.72
CA GLU A 215 35.59 -11.46 -11.89
C GLU A 215 34.20 -11.53 -12.52
N ARG A 216 33.69 -10.39 -13.00
CA ARG A 216 32.40 -10.30 -13.69
C ARG A 216 32.34 -11.24 -14.89
N ASP A 217 33.40 -11.30 -15.68
CA ASP A 217 33.46 -12.03 -16.95
C ASP A 217 34.03 -13.46 -16.80
N HIS A 218 34.20 -13.96 -15.56
CA HIS A 218 34.82 -15.25 -15.28
C HIS A 218 34.02 -16.47 -15.82
N GLY A 219 32.69 -16.36 -15.93
CA GLY A 219 31.81 -17.33 -16.60
C GLY A 219 31.32 -18.51 -15.76
N ASN A 220 31.55 -18.51 -14.45
CA ASN A 220 31.03 -19.52 -13.51
C ASN A 220 30.48 -18.84 -12.23
N ASN A 221 30.43 -19.55 -11.11
CA ASN A 221 30.05 -19.00 -9.79
C ASN A 221 30.69 -17.63 -9.44
N HIS A 222 31.89 -17.32 -9.91
CA HIS A 222 32.53 -16.01 -9.72
C HIS A 222 31.73 -14.86 -10.34
N SER A 223 31.23 -15.01 -11.57
CA SER A 223 30.37 -14.02 -12.23
C SER A 223 29.05 -13.83 -11.48
N VAL A 224 28.47 -14.91 -10.95
CA VAL A 224 27.24 -14.85 -10.16
C VAL A 224 27.50 -14.10 -8.84
N CYS A 225 28.61 -14.40 -8.17
CA CYS A 225 29.00 -13.73 -6.93
C CYS A 225 29.32 -12.25 -7.13
N TRP A 226 29.93 -11.89 -8.26
CA TRP A 226 30.13 -10.49 -8.64
C TRP A 226 28.78 -9.77 -8.78
N ALA A 227 27.85 -10.33 -9.56
CA ALA A 227 26.55 -9.70 -9.82
C ALA A 227 25.70 -9.59 -8.55
N MET A 228 25.70 -10.64 -7.72
CA MET A 228 25.04 -10.67 -6.42
C MET A 228 25.57 -9.54 -5.50
N GLN A 229 26.89 -9.43 -5.35
CA GLN A 229 27.51 -8.37 -4.54
C GLN A 229 27.20 -6.97 -5.10
N ALA A 230 27.41 -6.77 -6.40
CA ALA A 230 27.17 -5.50 -7.06
C ALA A 230 25.71 -5.05 -6.90
N ALA A 231 24.73 -5.96 -7.07
CA ALA A 231 23.32 -5.65 -6.88
C ALA A 231 22.99 -5.27 -5.42
N VAL A 232 23.51 -5.99 -4.44
CA VAL A 232 23.28 -5.68 -3.01
C VAL A 232 23.86 -4.30 -2.64
N PHE A 233 25.09 -4.01 -3.06
CA PHE A 233 25.72 -2.73 -2.75
C PHE A 233 25.06 -1.58 -3.50
N ALA A 234 24.66 -1.80 -4.76
CA ALA A 234 23.91 -0.84 -5.56
C ALA A 234 22.57 -0.49 -4.91
N LYS A 235 21.85 -1.47 -4.35
CA LYS A 235 20.60 -1.23 -3.61
C LYS A 235 20.82 -0.37 -2.37
N LEU A 236 21.85 -0.64 -1.57
CA LEU A 236 22.20 0.16 -0.39
C LEU A 236 22.47 1.64 -0.75
N VAL A 237 23.24 1.88 -1.81
CA VAL A 237 23.66 3.25 -2.20
C VAL A 237 22.67 3.95 -3.13
N GLY A 238 21.63 3.25 -3.62
CA GLY A 238 20.62 3.80 -4.53
C GLY A 238 21.12 3.95 -5.98
N ASN A 239 22.04 3.10 -6.43
CA ASN A 239 22.57 3.12 -7.79
C ASN A 239 21.73 2.25 -8.73
N GLN A 240 20.73 2.86 -9.38
CA GLN A 240 19.82 2.15 -10.29
C GLN A 240 20.52 1.61 -11.55
N GLU A 241 21.55 2.30 -12.05
CA GLU A 241 22.27 1.87 -13.27
C GLU A 241 22.91 0.49 -13.08
N VAL A 242 23.57 0.27 -11.94
CA VAL A 242 24.20 -1.02 -11.64
C VAL A 242 23.15 -2.10 -11.32
N LEU A 243 22.02 -1.73 -10.71
CA LEU A 243 20.90 -2.67 -10.51
C LEU A 243 20.33 -3.16 -11.84
N ASP A 244 20.06 -2.25 -12.78
CA ASP A 244 19.54 -2.60 -14.10
C ASP A 244 20.57 -3.46 -14.87
N TYR A 245 21.86 -3.11 -14.77
CA TYR A 245 22.93 -3.93 -15.35
C TYR A 245 22.96 -5.35 -14.81
N CYS A 246 22.88 -5.53 -13.49
CA CYS A 246 22.91 -6.86 -12.86
C CYS A 246 21.65 -7.68 -13.19
N LYS A 247 20.48 -7.02 -13.26
CA LYS A 247 19.22 -7.65 -13.68
C LYS A 247 19.30 -8.18 -15.11
N GLU A 248 19.81 -7.37 -16.04
CA GLU A 248 20.01 -7.80 -17.42
C GLU A 248 21.12 -8.85 -17.55
N MET A 249 22.21 -8.73 -16.80
CA MET A 249 23.26 -9.75 -16.75
C MET A 249 22.71 -11.11 -16.29
N TYR A 250 21.81 -11.14 -15.30
CA TYR A 250 21.13 -12.37 -14.90
C TYR A 250 20.34 -13.01 -16.05
N LYS A 251 19.50 -12.21 -16.72
CA LYS A 251 18.60 -12.67 -17.79
C LYS A 251 19.35 -13.11 -19.04
N MET A 252 20.41 -12.38 -19.40
CA MET A 252 21.05 -12.50 -20.71
C MET A 252 22.37 -13.28 -20.69
N VAL A 253 23.00 -13.45 -19.52
CA VAL A 253 24.32 -14.10 -19.39
C VAL A 253 24.29 -15.20 -18.34
N LEU A 254 24.02 -14.86 -17.08
CA LEU A 254 24.24 -15.79 -15.96
C LEU A 254 23.33 -17.02 -16.04
N LEU A 255 22.01 -16.81 -16.11
CA LEU A 255 21.05 -17.91 -16.21
C LEU A 255 21.17 -18.71 -17.52
N PRO A 256 21.16 -18.09 -18.72
CA PRO A 256 21.18 -18.85 -19.97
C PRO A 256 22.50 -19.60 -20.21
N ASP A 257 23.65 -19.04 -19.83
CA ASP A 257 24.96 -19.63 -20.18
C ASP A 257 25.48 -20.61 -19.14
N GLN A 258 25.13 -20.43 -17.86
CA GLN A 258 25.69 -21.25 -16.78
C GLN A 258 24.80 -22.42 -16.37
N MET A 259 23.49 -22.36 -16.62
CA MET A 259 22.55 -23.44 -16.31
C MET A 259 22.32 -24.35 -17.52
N ALA A 260 22.33 -25.66 -17.31
CA ALA A 260 21.94 -26.66 -18.31
C ALA A 260 20.41 -26.81 -18.39
N ALA A 261 19.94 -27.51 -19.43
CA ALA A 261 18.51 -27.74 -19.66
C ALA A 261 17.82 -28.56 -18.55
N ASP A 262 18.58 -29.28 -17.72
CA ASP A 262 18.06 -30.06 -16.58
C ASP A 262 18.08 -29.28 -15.25
N GLY A 263 18.54 -28.02 -15.26
CA GLY A 263 18.70 -27.18 -14.07
C GLY A 263 20.06 -27.28 -13.38
N SER A 264 20.94 -28.18 -13.83
CA SER A 264 22.29 -28.30 -13.27
C SER A 264 23.22 -27.16 -13.69
N PHE A 265 24.33 -26.96 -12.96
CA PHE A 265 25.40 -26.04 -13.33
C PHE A 265 26.66 -26.81 -13.78
N PRO A 266 26.89 -27.02 -15.09
CA PRO A 266 27.89 -27.99 -15.57
C PRO A 266 29.34 -27.66 -15.21
N LEU A 267 29.70 -26.38 -15.08
CA LEU A 267 31.06 -25.99 -14.67
C LEU A 267 31.32 -26.34 -13.21
N GLU A 268 30.29 -26.33 -12.38
CA GLU A 268 30.35 -26.64 -10.96
C GLU A 268 30.37 -28.15 -10.72
N LEU A 269 29.59 -28.90 -11.49
CA LEU A 269 29.61 -30.37 -11.47
C LEU A 269 30.96 -30.99 -11.91
N LYS A 270 31.77 -30.25 -12.68
CA LYS A 270 33.11 -30.70 -13.12
C LYS A 270 34.21 -30.49 -12.08
N ARG A 271 33.92 -29.79 -10.98
CA ARG A 271 34.89 -29.48 -9.93
C ARG A 271 35.15 -30.69 -9.02
N THR A 272 36.19 -30.60 -8.22
CA THR A 272 36.53 -31.62 -7.20
C THR A 272 35.62 -31.57 -5.96
N LYS A 273 34.80 -30.52 -5.82
CA LYS A 273 33.73 -30.38 -4.81
C LYS A 273 32.37 -30.09 -5.46
N PRO A 274 31.87 -30.96 -6.34
CA PRO A 274 30.73 -30.62 -7.19
C PRO A 274 29.44 -30.40 -6.40
N TYR A 275 29.27 -31.00 -5.22
CA TYR A 275 28.10 -30.79 -4.38
C TYR A 275 28.14 -29.40 -3.74
N GLY A 276 29.23 -29.07 -3.04
CA GLY A 276 29.43 -27.74 -2.44
C GLY A 276 29.36 -26.59 -3.45
N TYR A 277 29.98 -26.73 -4.63
CA TYR A 277 29.89 -25.69 -5.67
C TYR A 277 28.47 -25.54 -6.24
N SER A 278 27.71 -26.64 -6.40
CA SER A 278 26.32 -26.56 -6.86
C SER A 278 25.42 -25.85 -5.84
N LEU A 279 25.58 -26.16 -4.55
CA LEU A 279 24.86 -25.50 -3.46
C LEU A 279 25.17 -23.99 -3.43
N PHE A 280 26.46 -23.65 -3.47
CA PHE A 280 26.94 -22.28 -3.41
C PHE A 280 26.43 -21.42 -4.58
N THR A 281 26.55 -21.93 -5.81
CA THR A 281 26.08 -21.20 -7.00
C THR A 281 24.57 -20.99 -6.96
N LEU A 282 23.80 -21.98 -6.51
CA LEU A 282 22.34 -21.85 -6.43
C LEU A 282 21.92 -20.86 -5.34
N ASP A 283 22.57 -20.86 -4.17
CA ASP A 283 22.37 -19.84 -3.14
C ASP A 283 22.68 -18.44 -3.68
N ALA A 284 23.76 -18.27 -4.45
CA ALA A 284 24.12 -16.98 -5.05
C ALA A 284 23.09 -16.51 -6.09
N MET A 285 22.61 -17.41 -6.97
CA MET A 285 21.55 -17.09 -7.93
C MET A 285 20.23 -16.70 -7.24
N ALA A 286 19.83 -17.46 -6.22
CA ALA A 286 18.61 -17.17 -5.47
C ALA A 286 18.71 -15.86 -4.69
N THR A 287 19.87 -15.56 -4.11
CA THR A 287 20.13 -14.30 -3.42
C THR A 287 20.09 -13.11 -4.38
N LEU A 288 20.66 -13.25 -5.58
CA LEU A 288 20.54 -12.22 -6.62
C LEU A 288 19.07 -11.99 -7.02
N CYS A 289 18.26 -13.05 -7.17
CA CYS A 289 16.83 -12.90 -7.44
C CYS A 289 16.09 -12.21 -6.27
N GLN A 290 16.46 -12.54 -5.02
CA GLN A 290 15.86 -11.94 -3.82
C GLN A 290 16.06 -10.42 -3.74
N VAL A 291 17.15 -9.88 -4.29
CA VAL A 291 17.36 -8.42 -4.36
C VAL A 291 16.22 -7.71 -5.10
N TYR A 292 15.58 -8.38 -6.07
CA TYR A 292 14.53 -7.87 -6.95
C TYR A 292 13.13 -8.45 -6.65
N ALA A 293 12.92 -9.06 -5.48
CA ALA A 293 11.65 -9.75 -5.18
C ALA A 293 10.42 -8.83 -5.16
N GLU A 294 10.60 -7.54 -4.84
CA GLU A 294 9.54 -6.52 -4.77
C GLU A 294 9.39 -5.70 -6.06
N ASP A 295 10.27 -5.92 -7.04
CA ASP A 295 10.19 -5.22 -8.32
C ASP A 295 9.01 -5.74 -9.14
N SER A 296 8.42 -4.89 -9.98
CA SER A 296 7.38 -5.28 -10.94
C SER A 296 7.86 -6.35 -11.93
N GLU A 297 9.16 -6.38 -12.21
CA GLU A 297 9.85 -7.41 -13.01
C GLU A 297 10.69 -8.32 -12.09
N ASN A 298 10.01 -9.23 -11.39
CA ASN A 298 10.60 -10.16 -10.43
C ASN A 298 11.40 -11.29 -11.14
N LEU A 299 12.65 -11.53 -10.72
CA LEU A 299 13.54 -12.52 -11.33
C LEU A 299 13.22 -13.98 -11.00
N PHE A 300 12.44 -14.26 -9.94
CA PHE A 300 11.99 -15.62 -9.64
C PHE A 300 11.03 -16.15 -10.72
N THR A 301 10.23 -15.29 -11.34
CA THR A 301 9.28 -15.68 -12.39
C THR A 301 9.87 -15.63 -13.80
N TYR A 302 11.11 -15.14 -13.94
CA TYR A 302 11.81 -15.11 -15.21
C TYR A 302 12.18 -16.53 -15.68
N GLN A 303 11.98 -16.77 -16.96
CA GLN A 303 12.36 -18.00 -17.65
C GLN A 303 12.96 -17.64 -19.02
N THR A 304 14.06 -18.31 -19.38
CA THR A 304 14.65 -18.18 -20.72
C THR A 304 13.74 -18.82 -21.78
N PRO A 305 13.86 -18.47 -23.07
CA PRO A 305 13.06 -19.08 -24.13
C PRO A 305 13.20 -20.62 -24.24
N ASP A 306 14.33 -21.19 -23.81
CA ASP A 306 14.59 -22.63 -23.76
C ASP A 306 14.21 -23.29 -22.41
N GLY A 307 13.57 -22.55 -21.51
CA GLY A 307 12.93 -23.11 -20.31
C GLY A 307 13.75 -23.08 -19.03
N LYS A 308 14.97 -22.51 -19.02
CA LYS A 308 15.79 -22.39 -17.82
C LYS A 308 15.20 -21.34 -16.88
N SER A 309 15.15 -21.65 -15.60
CA SER A 309 14.66 -20.76 -14.54
C SER A 309 15.30 -21.10 -13.21
N LEU A 310 15.26 -20.19 -12.24
CA LEU A 310 15.73 -20.49 -10.89
C LEU A 310 14.96 -21.67 -10.29
N GLY A 311 13.64 -21.74 -10.52
CA GLY A 311 12.80 -22.86 -10.10
C GLY A 311 13.27 -24.22 -10.66
N LEU A 312 13.81 -24.25 -11.88
CA LEU A 312 14.41 -25.46 -12.46
C LEU A 312 15.70 -25.86 -11.71
N GLY A 313 16.57 -24.90 -11.40
CA GLY A 313 17.78 -25.14 -10.60
C GLY A 313 17.49 -25.66 -9.19
N ILE A 314 16.47 -25.09 -8.52
CA ILE A 314 16.01 -25.59 -7.22
C ILE A 314 15.45 -27.00 -7.35
N SER A 315 14.65 -27.26 -8.37
CA SER A 315 14.08 -28.59 -8.62
C SER A 315 15.15 -29.65 -8.89
N PHE A 316 16.24 -29.29 -9.57
CA PHE A 316 17.40 -30.16 -9.78
C PHE A 316 18.10 -30.52 -8.46
N LEU A 317 18.38 -29.52 -7.61
CA LEU A 317 19.24 -29.72 -6.44
C LEU A 317 18.48 -30.24 -5.20
N TYR A 318 17.20 -29.88 -5.05
CA TYR A 318 16.37 -30.22 -3.89
C TYR A 318 16.41 -31.72 -3.49
N PRO A 319 16.28 -32.70 -4.40
CA PRO A 319 16.30 -34.12 -4.03
C PRO A 319 17.61 -34.53 -3.33
N TYR A 320 18.73 -33.93 -3.71
CA TYR A 320 20.05 -34.22 -3.16
C TYR A 320 20.34 -33.48 -1.86
N VAL A 321 19.55 -32.46 -1.53
CA VAL A 321 19.58 -31.79 -0.22
C VAL A 321 18.70 -32.56 0.75
N ALA A 322 17.52 -32.98 0.31
CA ALA A 322 16.60 -33.81 1.09
C ALA A 322 17.19 -35.20 1.38
N ASN A 323 17.91 -35.78 0.42
CA ASN A 323 18.60 -37.05 0.56
C ASN A 323 19.96 -37.02 -0.15
N LYS A 324 21.01 -36.67 0.61
CA LYS A 324 22.37 -36.57 0.11
C LYS A 324 22.95 -37.87 -0.47
N ASP A 325 22.52 -39.03 0.02
CA ASP A 325 22.99 -40.33 -0.49
C ASP A 325 22.52 -40.61 -1.92
N SER A 326 21.55 -39.84 -2.42
CA SER A 326 21.08 -39.92 -3.81
C SER A 326 21.92 -39.12 -4.81
N TRP A 327 22.97 -38.41 -4.34
CA TRP A 327 23.85 -37.61 -5.20
C TRP A 327 24.58 -38.49 -6.25
N PRO A 328 24.38 -38.27 -7.56
CA PRO A 328 24.87 -39.18 -8.59
C PRO A 328 26.28 -38.84 -9.10
N TYR A 329 26.88 -37.75 -8.61
CA TYR A 329 28.22 -37.30 -9.00
C TYR A 329 29.26 -37.67 -7.93
N GLN A 330 30.54 -37.38 -8.20
CA GLN A 330 31.61 -37.64 -7.23
C GLN A 330 31.36 -36.89 -5.92
N LYS A 331 31.83 -37.49 -4.82
CA LYS A 331 31.85 -36.84 -3.50
C LYS A 331 32.89 -35.73 -3.49
N ASP A 332 32.60 -34.68 -2.73
CA ASP A 332 33.54 -33.58 -2.51
C ASP A 332 34.82 -34.09 -1.85
N VAL A 333 35.98 -33.73 -2.41
CA VAL A 333 37.30 -34.19 -1.91
C VAL A 333 37.64 -33.68 -0.51
N MET A 334 36.99 -32.60 -0.06
CA MET A 334 37.04 -32.11 1.32
C MET A 334 35.65 -31.62 1.73
N TYR A 335 35.35 -31.71 3.02
CA TYR A 335 34.13 -31.18 3.63
C TYR A 335 32.82 -31.83 3.14
N TRP A 336 32.87 -32.98 2.45
CA TRP A 336 31.68 -33.73 2.05
C TRP A 336 30.69 -33.84 3.21
N ASP A 337 31.10 -34.36 4.36
CA ASP A 337 30.23 -34.59 5.54
C ASP A 337 29.72 -33.32 6.23
N LYS A 338 30.11 -32.12 5.76
CA LYS A 338 29.69 -30.83 6.34
C LYS A 338 28.52 -30.18 5.59
N TRP A 339 28.13 -30.74 4.44
CA TRP A 339 26.97 -30.33 3.65
C TRP A 339 25.82 -31.35 3.75
N PRO A 340 24.56 -30.95 3.48
CA PRO A 340 24.08 -29.58 3.33
C PRO A 340 23.88 -28.87 4.67
N VAL A 341 23.78 -27.55 4.63
CA VAL A 341 23.33 -26.70 5.76
C VAL A 341 22.07 -25.95 5.36
N ARG A 342 21.60 -25.00 6.16
CA ARG A 342 20.38 -24.23 5.89
C ARG A 342 20.51 -23.22 4.73
N HIS A 343 20.50 -23.74 3.50
CA HIS A 343 20.67 -23.02 2.23
C HIS A 343 19.56 -22.00 1.94
N SER A 344 19.93 -20.79 1.49
CA SER A 344 18.99 -19.68 1.29
C SER A 344 18.07 -19.88 0.09
N PHE A 345 18.48 -20.63 -0.94
CA PHE A 345 17.60 -20.93 -2.08
C PHE A 345 16.33 -21.70 -1.66
N LEU A 346 16.37 -22.49 -0.59
CA LEU A 346 15.19 -23.18 -0.06
C LEU A 346 14.19 -22.20 0.55
N LEU A 347 14.67 -21.21 1.29
CA LEU A 347 13.83 -20.16 1.86
C LEU A 347 13.22 -19.30 0.77
N PHE A 348 14.07 -18.68 -0.06
CA PHE A 348 13.62 -17.71 -1.05
C PHE A 348 12.76 -18.39 -2.13
N GLY A 349 13.16 -19.57 -2.60
CA GLY A 349 12.36 -20.35 -3.55
C GLY A 349 11.08 -20.91 -2.91
N GLY A 350 11.12 -21.32 -1.65
CA GLY A 350 9.94 -21.77 -0.92
C GLY A 350 8.88 -20.68 -0.82
N ALA A 351 9.29 -19.46 -0.50
CA ALA A 351 8.42 -18.29 -0.45
C ALA A 351 7.94 -17.87 -1.85
N ALA A 352 8.85 -17.70 -2.82
CA ALA A 352 8.53 -17.19 -4.14
C ALA A 352 7.68 -18.15 -5.00
N TYR A 353 7.79 -19.46 -4.79
CA TYR A 353 7.07 -20.48 -5.56
C TYR A 353 5.97 -21.21 -4.77
N ASP A 354 5.66 -20.74 -3.56
CA ASP A 354 4.67 -21.34 -2.66
C ASP A 354 4.91 -22.86 -2.46
N GLN A 355 6.14 -23.22 -2.09
CA GLN A 355 6.58 -24.61 -1.94
C GLN A 355 6.90 -24.92 -0.47
N GLU A 356 5.89 -25.34 0.29
CA GLU A 356 6.00 -25.65 1.71
C GLU A 356 7.14 -26.65 2.01
N LYS A 357 7.29 -27.70 1.19
CA LYS A 357 8.38 -28.69 1.30
C LYS A 357 9.80 -28.10 1.27
N TYR A 358 9.99 -26.92 0.66
CA TYR A 358 11.29 -26.23 0.65
C TYR A 358 11.50 -25.51 1.99
N LEU A 359 10.47 -24.86 2.51
CA LEU A 359 10.48 -24.18 3.80
C LEU A 359 10.65 -25.17 4.96
N GLU A 360 9.99 -26.33 4.90
CA GLU A 360 10.15 -27.42 5.86
C GLU A 360 11.59 -27.94 5.90
N LEU A 361 12.17 -28.25 4.73
CA LEU A 361 13.55 -28.73 4.63
C LEU A 361 14.53 -27.67 5.13
N TRP A 362 14.33 -26.41 4.75
CA TRP A 362 15.12 -25.29 5.26
C TRP A 362 15.07 -25.21 6.79
N ASN A 363 13.88 -25.34 7.39
CA ASN A 363 13.70 -25.27 8.83
C ASN A 363 14.22 -26.52 9.57
N ALA A 364 14.45 -27.63 8.87
CA ALA A 364 15.03 -28.87 9.40
C ALA A 364 16.57 -28.89 9.35
N LEU A 365 17.18 -28.15 8.43
CA LEU A 365 18.63 -28.09 8.24
C LEU A 365 19.31 -27.22 9.31
N ASP A 366 20.57 -27.54 9.60
CA ASP A 366 21.34 -26.86 10.63
C ASP A 366 21.68 -25.41 10.23
N ALA A 367 21.45 -24.50 11.16
CA ALA A 367 21.68 -23.07 11.03
C ALA A 367 22.96 -22.61 11.77
N ASP A 368 23.45 -23.42 12.72
CA ASP A 368 24.57 -23.09 13.59
C ASP A 368 25.78 -23.99 13.23
N PHE A 369 26.40 -23.70 12.09
CA PHE A 369 27.56 -24.45 11.59
C PHE A 369 28.89 -23.74 11.92
N GLU A 370 29.87 -24.51 12.40
CA GLU A 370 31.18 -23.99 12.85
C GLU A 370 32.32 -24.23 11.85
N THR A 371 32.10 -25.00 10.78
CA THR A 371 33.18 -25.33 9.83
C THR A 371 33.57 -24.11 9.01
N PRO A 372 34.84 -23.63 9.05
CA PRO A 372 35.24 -22.40 8.35
C PRO A 372 34.95 -22.39 6.85
N GLU A 373 35.13 -23.55 6.18
CA GLU A 373 34.78 -23.72 4.77
C GLU A 373 33.28 -23.51 4.50
N VAL A 374 32.42 -24.02 5.38
CA VAL A 374 30.97 -23.85 5.24
C VAL A 374 30.62 -22.39 5.49
N ILE A 375 31.13 -21.80 6.57
CA ILE A 375 30.85 -20.41 6.94
C ILE A 375 31.20 -19.45 5.80
N ARG A 376 32.40 -19.59 5.21
CA ARG A 376 32.84 -18.69 4.13
C ARG A 376 32.01 -18.84 2.85
N ASN A 377 31.45 -20.02 2.58
CA ASN A 377 30.66 -20.31 1.39
C ASN A 377 29.15 -20.18 1.62
N MET A 378 28.72 -19.55 2.73
CA MET A 378 27.31 -19.24 2.98
C MET A 378 27.09 -17.73 2.86
N PRO A 379 26.64 -17.23 1.69
CA PRO A 379 26.47 -15.78 1.47
C PRO A 379 25.35 -15.17 2.32
N VAL A 380 24.36 -15.98 2.71
CA VAL A 380 23.23 -15.58 3.55
C VAL A 380 23.18 -16.49 4.78
N ARG A 381 23.54 -15.95 5.94
CA ARG A 381 23.49 -16.62 7.25
C ARG A 381 22.38 -16.06 8.15
N PHE A 382 22.00 -14.80 7.94
CA PHE A 382 20.98 -14.08 8.71
C PHE A 382 19.81 -13.70 7.80
N PRO A 383 18.98 -14.68 7.39
CA PRO A 383 17.97 -14.51 6.35
C PRO A 383 16.89 -13.46 6.66
N LEU A 384 16.66 -13.12 7.95
CA LEU A 384 15.67 -12.09 8.33
C LEU A 384 15.97 -10.70 7.73
N LEU A 385 17.25 -10.40 7.47
CA LEU A 385 17.66 -9.14 6.84
C LEU A 385 17.28 -9.05 5.36
N TRP A 386 17.01 -10.19 4.72
CA TRP A 386 16.83 -10.34 3.28
C TRP A 386 15.38 -10.38 2.83
N LEU A 387 14.46 -10.42 3.80
CA LEU A 387 13.03 -10.45 3.55
C LEU A 387 12.52 -9.08 3.06
N THR A 388 11.40 -9.12 2.36
CA THR A 388 10.65 -7.92 1.91
C THR A 388 10.18 -7.10 3.10
N ASP A 389 9.85 -5.83 2.91
CA ASP A 389 9.38 -4.98 4.01
C ASP A 389 8.07 -5.51 4.61
N GLN A 390 7.18 -6.04 3.75
CA GLN A 390 5.96 -6.73 4.18
C GLN A 390 6.25 -7.97 5.04
N GLU A 391 7.25 -8.77 4.69
CA GLU A 391 7.67 -9.94 5.46
C GLU A 391 8.39 -9.53 6.77
N LYS A 392 9.21 -8.47 6.75
CA LYS A 392 9.87 -7.93 7.94
C LYS A 392 8.87 -7.37 8.94
N ASP A 393 7.83 -6.70 8.48
CA ASP A 393 6.71 -6.28 9.33
C ASP A 393 6.06 -7.49 9.99
N SER A 394 5.94 -8.61 9.27
CA SER A 394 5.43 -9.84 9.86
C SER A 394 6.34 -10.45 10.96
N ILE A 395 7.63 -10.12 10.96
CA ILE A 395 8.66 -10.61 11.90
C ILE A 395 8.86 -9.70 13.10
N GLY A 396 8.85 -8.38 12.89
CA GLY A 396 9.01 -7.36 13.93
C GLY A 396 7.76 -7.14 14.81
N ILE A 397 6.61 -7.70 14.41
CA ILE A 397 5.36 -7.67 15.21
C ILE A 397 5.44 -8.58 16.47
N LEU A 398 6.55 -9.29 16.68
CA LEU A 398 6.68 -10.23 17.79
C LEU A 398 7.22 -9.67 19.10
N ASN A 399 7.12 -8.35 19.31
CA ASN A 399 6.94 -7.81 20.67
C ASN A 399 5.50 -7.93 21.18
N THR A 400 4.66 -8.72 20.50
CA THR A 400 3.37 -9.15 21.02
C THR A 400 3.11 -10.63 20.82
N LYS A 401 4.17 -11.46 20.77
CA LYS A 401 3.95 -12.90 20.95
C LYS A 401 3.59 -13.14 22.40
N LEU A 402 2.29 -13.09 22.64
CA LEU A 402 1.65 -13.87 23.69
C LEU A 402 2.32 -15.25 23.68
N ALA A 403 2.75 -15.73 24.85
CA ALA A 403 3.21 -17.10 24.99
C ALA A 403 2.16 -18.04 24.34
N ALA A 404 2.55 -19.20 23.81
CA ALA A 404 1.61 -20.10 23.13
C ALA A 404 0.33 -20.35 23.95
N ASP A 405 0.49 -20.55 25.26
CA ASP A 405 -0.60 -20.71 26.22
C ASP A 405 -1.52 -19.47 26.31
N ALA A 406 -0.95 -18.27 26.21
CA ALA A 406 -1.70 -17.02 26.20
C ALA A 406 -2.42 -16.78 24.86
N SER A 407 -1.84 -17.20 23.73
CA SER A 407 -2.53 -17.19 22.43
C SER A 407 -3.70 -18.16 22.38
N GLU A 408 -3.54 -19.40 22.87
CA GLU A 408 -4.63 -20.37 22.96
C GLU A 408 -5.78 -19.85 23.84
N LYS A 409 -5.43 -19.22 24.96
CA LYS A 409 -6.41 -18.60 25.86
C LYS A 409 -7.22 -17.50 25.14
N LEU A 410 -6.56 -16.58 24.44
CA LEU A 410 -7.24 -15.47 23.76
C LEU A 410 -8.11 -15.95 22.59
N ILE A 411 -7.67 -16.98 21.86
CA ILE A 411 -8.49 -17.62 20.82
C ILE A 411 -9.75 -18.22 21.44
N ALA A 412 -9.63 -18.90 22.60
CA ALA A 412 -10.77 -19.46 23.31
C ALA A 412 -11.74 -18.41 23.86
N GLU A 413 -11.25 -17.20 24.18
CA GLU A 413 -12.07 -16.08 24.65
C GLU A 413 -12.89 -15.41 23.53
N GLY A 414 -12.49 -15.56 22.26
CA GLY A 414 -13.24 -15.06 21.10
C GLY A 414 -13.19 -13.54 20.89
N THR A 415 -12.57 -12.81 21.82
CA THR A 415 -12.38 -11.34 21.78
C THR A 415 -10.98 -11.01 22.29
N VAL A 416 -10.33 -10.04 21.66
CA VAL A 416 -9.02 -9.53 22.07
C VAL A 416 -9.05 -8.02 22.32
N HIS A 417 -8.20 -7.56 23.23
CA HIS A 417 -8.06 -6.17 23.63
C HIS A 417 -6.70 -5.59 23.23
N TYR A 418 -6.62 -4.27 23.07
CA TYR A 418 -5.36 -3.61 22.77
C TYR A 418 -4.29 -3.83 23.86
N SER A 419 -4.71 -3.93 25.13
CA SER A 419 -3.82 -4.26 26.25
C SER A 419 -3.17 -5.65 26.14
N ASP A 420 -3.82 -6.62 25.47
CA ASP A 420 -3.26 -7.97 25.30
C ASP A 420 -2.00 -7.95 24.42
N PHE A 421 -1.87 -6.89 23.62
CA PHE A 421 -0.77 -6.62 22.70
C PHE A 421 0.07 -5.42 23.16
N GLY A 422 -0.04 -5.03 24.45
CA GLY A 422 0.85 -4.08 25.09
C GLY A 422 0.46 -2.61 24.95
N ALA A 423 -0.76 -2.28 24.50
CA ALA A 423 -1.23 -0.90 24.52
C ALA A 423 -1.38 -0.41 25.97
N ILE A 424 -0.92 0.79 26.25
CA ILE A 424 -0.95 1.40 27.58
C ILE A 424 -2.23 2.19 27.78
N GLY A 425 -2.68 2.96 26.78
CA GLY A 425 -3.93 3.71 26.86
C GLY A 425 -3.92 4.88 27.86
N ASP A 426 -2.76 5.53 28.04
CA ASP A 426 -2.55 6.66 28.97
C ASP A 426 -2.66 8.05 28.34
N GLY A 427 -2.92 8.11 27.03
CA GLY A 427 -3.02 9.32 26.21
C GLY A 427 -1.68 9.97 25.91
N LYS A 428 -0.56 9.28 26.13
CA LYS A 428 0.81 9.79 25.93
C LYS A 428 1.70 8.82 25.18
N THR A 429 1.58 7.54 25.50
CA THR A 429 2.35 6.47 24.86
C THR A 429 1.77 6.21 23.47
N ASP A 430 2.64 6.16 22.46
CA ASP A 430 2.23 5.86 21.09
C ASP A 430 1.82 4.39 20.96
N ASP A 431 0.52 4.15 21.02
CA ASP A 431 -0.11 2.83 21.13
C ASP A 431 -0.36 2.17 19.76
N ILE A 432 -0.03 2.86 18.65
CA ILE A 432 -0.41 2.41 17.31
C ILE A 432 0.08 1.00 16.97
N ASN A 433 1.29 0.63 17.42
CA ASN A 433 1.86 -0.70 17.18
C ASN A 433 1.05 -1.81 17.84
N ALA A 434 0.60 -1.59 19.08
CA ALA A 434 -0.21 -2.55 19.82
C ALA A 434 -1.62 -2.68 19.19
N ILE A 435 -2.19 -1.55 18.75
CA ILE A 435 -3.47 -1.53 18.02
C ILE A 435 -3.36 -2.34 16.72
N VAL A 436 -2.33 -2.10 15.91
CA VAL A 436 -2.09 -2.86 14.65
C VAL A 436 -1.90 -4.35 14.94
N ALA A 437 -1.11 -4.71 15.95
CA ALA A 437 -0.88 -6.10 16.32
C ALA A 437 -2.17 -6.82 16.74
N THR A 438 -3.01 -6.15 17.53
CA THR A 438 -4.31 -6.67 17.98
C THR A 438 -5.21 -6.99 16.80
N HIS A 439 -5.36 -6.02 15.89
CA HIS A 439 -6.19 -6.18 14.68
C HIS A 439 -5.65 -7.27 13.76
N LYS A 440 -4.34 -7.36 13.58
CA LYS A 440 -3.70 -8.43 12.80
C LYS A 440 -4.02 -9.80 13.38
N PHE A 441 -3.89 -9.98 14.69
CA PHE A 441 -4.20 -11.23 15.37
C PHE A 441 -5.68 -11.58 15.26
N ALA A 442 -6.56 -10.61 15.52
CA ALA A 442 -8.00 -10.79 15.39
C ALA A 442 -8.42 -11.22 13.98
N ASN A 443 -7.89 -10.58 12.94
CA ASN A 443 -8.18 -10.93 11.56
C ASN A 443 -7.70 -12.33 11.17
N GLN A 444 -6.53 -12.74 11.66
CA GLN A 444 -5.97 -14.06 11.42
C GLN A 444 -6.85 -15.16 12.03
N HIS A 445 -7.40 -14.92 13.22
CA HIS A 445 -8.14 -15.92 14.00
C HIS A 445 -9.66 -15.74 13.97
N GLY A 446 -10.18 -14.73 13.28
CA GLY A 446 -11.62 -14.43 13.22
C GLY A 446 -12.20 -13.99 14.56
N LEU A 447 -11.41 -13.29 15.39
CA LEU A 447 -11.81 -12.86 16.73
C LEU A 447 -12.37 -11.43 16.69
N LYS A 448 -13.21 -11.08 17.66
CA LYS A 448 -13.63 -9.69 17.84
C LYS A 448 -12.52 -8.86 18.45
N VAL A 449 -12.47 -7.57 18.13
CA VAL A 449 -11.61 -6.61 18.85
C VAL A 449 -12.48 -5.79 19.79
N LYS A 450 -12.04 -5.62 21.04
CA LYS A 450 -12.65 -4.67 21.97
C LYS A 450 -11.57 -3.75 22.57
N ALA A 451 -11.67 -2.45 22.35
CA ALA A 451 -10.80 -1.49 23.02
C ALA A 451 -11.04 -1.54 24.54
N ASN A 452 -10.01 -1.24 25.35
CA ASN A 452 -10.18 -1.21 26.80
C ASN A 452 -11.07 -0.01 27.18
N ASP A 453 -12.11 -0.27 27.98
CA ASP A 453 -13.06 0.77 28.41
C ASP A 453 -12.29 1.90 29.14
N ASP A 454 -12.65 3.15 28.81
CA ASP A 454 -12.08 4.39 29.35
C ASP A 454 -10.57 4.64 29.12
N ALA A 455 -9.89 3.78 28.36
CA ALA A 455 -8.52 3.99 27.93
C ALA A 455 -8.42 5.17 26.95
N THR A 456 -7.29 5.88 26.95
CA THR A 456 -6.97 6.93 25.97
C THR A 456 -5.76 6.50 25.15
N TYR A 457 -5.93 6.10 23.91
CA TYR A 457 -4.82 5.68 23.05
C TYR A 457 -4.26 6.89 22.30
N TYR A 458 -2.98 7.20 22.49
CA TYR A 458 -2.30 8.20 21.68
C TYR A 458 -1.74 7.55 20.42
N ILE A 459 -1.97 8.21 19.26
CA ILE A 459 -1.55 7.75 17.94
C ILE A 459 -0.67 8.83 17.33
N GLY A 460 0.64 8.60 17.38
CA GLY A 460 1.66 9.51 16.87
C GLY A 460 1.79 9.49 15.35
N GLY A 461 2.83 10.12 14.82
CA GLY A 461 3.04 10.34 13.38
C GLY A 461 3.45 9.14 12.51
N LYS A 462 3.65 7.96 13.10
CA LYS A 462 4.21 6.79 12.40
C LYS A 462 3.30 6.26 11.30
N GLU A 463 3.90 5.75 10.21
CA GLU A 463 3.16 5.09 9.13
C GLU A 463 2.71 3.67 9.52
N HIS A 464 1.63 3.59 10.30
CA HIS A 464 1.02 2.32 10.71
C HIS A 464 -0.50 2.36 10.57
N THR A 465 -1.06 1.39 9.84
CA THR A 465 -2.51 1.26 9.61
C THR A 465 -3.05 0.00 10.25
N ALA A 466 -4.04 0.14 11.13
CA ALA A 466 -4.76 -1.00 11.71
C ALA A 466 -5.82 -1.49 10.73
N ILE A 467 -5.61 -2.70 10.19
CA ILE A 467 -6.54 -3.32 9.24
C ILE A 467 -7.70 -3.97 10.01
N ILE A 468 -8.93 -3.56 9.77
CA ILE A 468 -10.12 -4.12 10.41
C ILE A 468 -10.82 -5.07 9.43
N GLN A 469 -10.92 -6.36 9.77
CA GLN A 469 -11.68 -7.37 9.01
C GLN A 469 -12.66 -8.17 9.88
N THR A 470 -12.77 -7.82 11.15
CA THR A 470 -13.62 -8.46 12.16
C THR A 470 -14.40 -7.41 12.94
N ASP A 471 -15.47 -7.83 13.63
CA ASP A 471 -16.24 -6.93 14.50
C ASP A 471 -15.31 -6.22 15.49
N THR A 472 -15.46 -4.89 15.59
CA THR A 472 -14.62 -4.05 16.44
C THR A 472 -15.46 -3.15 17.33
N ASP A 473 -15.34 -3.30 18.63
CA ASP A 473 -15.98 -2.44 19.62
C ASP A 473 -14.93 -1.52 20.26
N PHE A 474 -14.93 -0.25 19.86
CA PHE A 474 -14.11 0.78 20.50
C PHE A 474 -14.67 1.21 21.87
N GLY A 475 -15.89 0.82 22.23
CA GLY A 475 -16.48 1.06 23.55
C GLY A 475 -16.48 2.53 23.95
N THR A 476 -16.05 2.81 25.18
CA THR A 476 -15.88 4.18 25.71
C THR A 476 -14.47 4.74 25.53
N ALA A 477 -13.58 4.03 24.85
CA ALA A 477 -12.19 4.45 24.69
C ALA A 477 -12.06 5.76 23.90
N ALA A 478 -11.01 6.52 24.21
CA ALA A 478 -10.60 7.70 23.47
C ALA A 478 -9.37 7.43 22.60
N PHE A 479 -9.28 8.09 21.45
CA PHE A 479 -8.14 8.01 20.53
C PHE A 479 -7.68 9.43 20.20
N LEU A 480 -6.45 9.77 20.56
CA LEU A 480 -5.83 11.06 20.25
C LEU A 480 -4.94 10.88 19.02
N ILE A 481 -5.39 11.38 17.87
CA ILE A 481 -4.70 11.26 16.59
C ILE A 481 -3.91 12.55 16.36
N ASP A 482 -2.58 12.48 16.43
CA ASP A 482 -1.71 13.66 16.35
C ASP A 482 -1.21 13.93 14.93
N ASP A 483 -1.81 14.90 14.24
CA ASP A 483 -1.53 15.20 12.84
C ASP A 483 -0.53 16.35 12.65
N ARG A 484 0.17 16.76 13.71
CA ARG A 484 1.13 17.87 13.65
C ARG A 484 2.43 17.47 12.95
N GLU A 485 2.88 16.23 13.16
CA GLU A 485 4.11 15.68 12.57
C GLU A 485 3.84 14.23 12.13
N VAL A 486 3.62 14.00 10.83
CA VAL A 486 3.30 12.67 10.28
C VAL A 486 4.32 12.22 9.23
N GLU A 487 4.71 10.94 9.27
CA GLU A 487 5.60 10.31 8.29
C GLU A 487 4.89 10.17 6.92
N ASN A 488 3.64 9.70 6.94
CA ASN A 488 2.80 9.57 5.75
C ASN A 488 1.36 10.04 6.00
N ARG A 489 1.05 11.27 5.55
CA ARG A 489 -0.30 11.85 5.63
C ARG A 489 -1.37 11.08 4.82
N ASN A 490 -0.96 10.27 3.84
CA ASN A 490 -1.87 9.53 2.97
C ASN A 490 -2.27 8.17 3.55
N ALA A 491 -1.69 7.77 4.68
CA ALA A 491 -2.05 6.52 5.36
C ALA A 491 -3.24 6.73 6.31
N SER A 492 -4.20 5.82 6.26
CA SER A 492 -5.30 5.75 7.23
C SER A 492 -4.81 5.20 8.57
N VAL A 493 -5.42 5.67 9.66
CA VAL A 493 -5.17 5.09 10.98
C VAL A 493 -5.86 3.72 11.07
N PHE A 494 -7.12 3.64 10.61
CA PHE A 494 -7.87 2.40 10.51
C PHE A 494 -8.34 2.17 9.07
N LEU A 495 -8.15 0.95 8.56
CA LEU A 495 -8.64 0.54 7.24
C LEU A 495 -9.54 -0.68 7.38
N VAL A 496 -10.84 -0.47 7.21
CA VAL A 496 -11.84 -1.54 7.12
C VAL A 496 -11.80 -2.14 5.72
N SER A 497 -11.32 -3.38 5.61
CA SER A 497 -11.05 -4.02 4.31
C SER A 497 -11.67 -5.41 4.22
N SER A 498 -11.99 -5.82 2.98
CA SER A 498 -12.42 -7.19 2.70
C SER A 498 -11.22 -8.13 2.59
N LYS A 499 -11.43 -9.42 2.89
CA LYS A 499 -10.51 -10.49 2.50
C LYS A 499 -10.67 -10.85 1.00
N LEU A 500 -11.80 -10.46 0.39
CA LEU A 500 -12.07 -10.66 -1.03
C LEU A 500 -11.29 -9.62 -1.85
N LYS A 501 -10.66 -10.08 -2.93
CA LYS A 501 -9.86 -9.22 -3.81
C LYS A 501 -10.63 -8.87 -5.07
N PRO A 502 -10.50 -7.63 -5.59
CA PRO A 502 -11.04 -7.29 -6.89
C PRO A 502 -10.30 -8.06 -7.99
N TYR A 503 -11.01 -8.41 -9.06
CA TYR A 503 -10.43 -9.03 -10.26
C TYR A 503 -10.90 -8.30 -11.51
N LYS A 504 -10.09 -8.37 -12.58
CA LYS A 504 -10.41 -7.76 -13.86
C LYS A 504 -11.50 -8.57 -14.57
N LEU A 505 -12.47 -7.90 -15.17
CA LEU A 505 -13.46 -8.55 -16.05
C LEU A 505 -12.94 -8.54 -17.49
N GLU A 506 -12.90 -9.72 -18.12
CA GLU A 506 -12.50 -9.89 -19.52
C GLU A 506 -13.74 -10.10 -20.39
N GLY A 507 -13.75 -9.55 -21.61
CA GLY A 507 -14.86 -9.76 -22.56
C GLY A 507 -15.94 -8.67 -22.59
N ILE A 508 -15.82 -7.61 -21.79
CA ILE A 508 -16.69 -6.42 -21.87
C ILE A 508 -15.90 -5.27 -22.47
N SER A 509 -16.16 -4.93 -23.73
CA SER A 509 -15.51 -3.80 -24.42
C SER A 509 -16.33 -2.50 -24.38
N SER A 510 -17.63 -2.61 -24.11
CA SER A 510 -18.58 -1.50 -24.12
C SER A 510 -19.76 -1.79 -23.19
N LEU A 511 -20.40 -0.74 -22.69
CA LEU A 511 -21.65 -0.80 -21.92
C LEU A 511 -22.61 0.29 -22.42
N LYS A 512 -23.91 0.07 -22.25
CA LYS A 512 -24.94 1.06 -22.54
C LYS A 512 -25.63 1.56 -21.28
N ARG A 513 -26.05 2.81 -21.30
CA ARG A 513 -26.86 3.41 -20.24
C ARG A 513 -28.11 2.56 -20.01
N ASN A 514 -28.42 2.29 -18.74
CA ASN A 514 -29.54 1.44 -18.32
C ASN A 514 -29.51 0.00 -18.87
N GLN A 515 -28.35 -0.50 -19.30
CA GLN A 515 -28.22 -1.90 -19.67
C GLN A 515 -28.53 -2.80 -18.46
N GLU A 516 -29.50 -3.71 -18.63
CA GLU A 516 -30.03 -4.55 -17.55
C GLU A 516 -29.17 -5.79 -17.26
N LYS A 517 -28.27 -6.16 -18.18
CA LYS A 517 -27.46 -7.38 -18.08
C LYS A 517 -26.13 -7.22 -18.80
N ILE A 518 -25.05 -7.71 -18.18
CA ILE A 518 -23.74 -7.93 -18.81
C ILE A 518 -23.60 -9.41 -19.18
N ASP A 519 -22.99 -9.70 -20.34
CA ASP A 519 -22.92 -11.06 -20.89
C ASP A 519 -21.77 -11.90 -20.29
N ILE A 520 -21.64 -11.87 -18.96
CA ILE A 520 -20.62 -12.60 -18.19
C ILE A 520 -21.24 -13.13 -16.90
N SER A 521 -20.88 -14.36 -16.53
CA SER A 521 -21.18 -14.93 -15.21
C SER A 521 -20.09 -14.59 -14.20
N LEU A 522 -20.50 -14.23 -12.99
CA LEU A 522 -19.60 -13.89 -11.89
C LEU A 522 -19.64 -14.99 -10.81
N PRO A 523 -18.55 -15.21 -10.05
CA PRO A 523 -18.56 -16.17 -8.94
C PRO A 523 -19.57 -15.82 -7.84
N SER A 524 -19.86 -14.53 -7.65
CA SER A 524 -20.82 -14.00 -6.67
C SER A 524 -21.31 -12.62 -7.10
N THR A 525 -22.34 -12.10 -6.42
CA THR A 525 -22.72 -10.69 -6.56
C THR A 525 -21.50 -9.81 -6.26
N SER A 526 -21.25 -8.86 -7.15
CA SER A 526 -20.04 -8.04 -7.13
C SER A 526 -20.36 -6.58 -7.40
N LEU A 527 -19.58 -5.69 -6.78
CA LEU A 527 -19.50 -4.29 -7.16
C LEU A 527 -18.63 -4.18 -8.41
N ILE A 528 -19.19 -3.66 -9.49
CA ILE A 528 -18.46 -3.37 -10.72
C ILE A 528 -17.98 -1.93 -10.71
N SER A 529 -16.72 -1.71 -11.09
CA SER A 529 -16.16 -0.40 -11.37
C SER A 529 -15.67 -0.36 -12.81
N VAL A 530 -16.16 0.61 -13.58
CA VAL A 530 -15.82 0.78 -15.00
C VAL A 530 -15.29 2.18 -15.26
N THR A 531 -14.22 2.27 -16.06
CA THR A 531 -13.59 3.52 -16.46
C THR A 531 -13.27 3.52 -17.95
N ASN A 532 -13.46 4.68 -18.59
CA ASN A 532 -12.93 5.01 -19.90
C ASN A 532 -12.05 6.26 -19.77
N SER A 533 -10.73 6.08 -19.78
CA SER A 533 -9.76 7.18 -19.66
C SER A 533 -9.58 8.01 -20.94
N ASN A 534 -10.18 7.58 -22.06
CA ASN A 534 -10.14 8.33 -23.31
C ASN A 534 -11.24 9.41 -23.37
N GLU A 535 -12.20 9.39 -22.44
CA GLU A 535 -13.24 10.41 -22.32
C GLU A 535 -13.13 11.14 -20.98
N MET A 536 -13.12 12.48 -21.04
CA MET A 536 -13.08 13.33 -19.86
C MET A 536 -14.48 13.92 -19.62
N LYS A 537 -15.00 13.72 -18.40
CA LYS A 537 -16.23 14.32 -17.88
C LYS A 537 -15.89 15.31 -16.78
N TYR A 538 -16.87 16.07 -16.29
CA TYR A 538 -16.73 16.98 -15.16
C TYR A 538 -15.63 18.04 -15.34
N ILE A 539 -15.46 18.58 -16.55
CA ILE A 539 -14.48 19.62 -16.86
C ILE A 539 -14.90 20.92 -16.15
N ARG A 540 -14.19 21.29 -15.08
CA ARG A 540 -14.67 22.27 -14.11
C ARG A 540 -14.62 23.71 -14.63
N PHE A 541 -15.69 24.47 -14.38
CA PHE A 541 -15.76 25.91 -14.64
C PHE A 541 -15.36 26.75 -13.39
N GLY A 542 -14.90 27.99 -13.60
CA GLY A 542 -14.58 28.95 -12.52
C GLY A 542 -13.09 29.04 -12.15
N LEU A 543 -12.77 29.54 -10.95
CA LEU A 543 -11.37 29.82 -10.53
C LEU A 543 -10.51 28.56 -10.34
N ASN A 544 -11.14 27.39 -10.26
CA ASN A 544 -10.52 26.08 -10.04
C ASN A 544 -10.60 25.18 -11.27
N GLN A 545 -10.55 25.75 -12.48
CA GLN A 545 -10.55 25.00 -13.75
C GLN A 545 -9.52 23.85 -13.75
N ASN A 546 -9.91 22.73 -14.33
CA ASN A 546 -9.12 21.52 -14.50
C ASN A 546 -9.45 20.85 -15.86
N ASN A 547 -8.81 19.72 -16.15
CA ASN A 547 -9.00 18.96 -17.39
C ASN A 547 -10.12 17.90 -17.29
N GLY A 548 -11.00 18.00 -16.29
CA GLY A 548 -12.00 16.99 -15.99
C GLY A 548 -11.44 15.72 -15.31
N ALA A 549 -12.27 14.68 -15.29
CA ALA A 549 -11.96 13.34 -14.78
C ALA A 549 -12.40 12.26 -15.79
N PRO A 550 -11.73 11.10 -15.84
CA PRO A 550 -12.15 9.98 -16.67
C PRO A 550 -13.63 9.61 -16.48
N GLN A 551 -14.32 9.29 -17.57
CA GLN A 551 -15.67 8.73 -17.52
C GLN A 551 -15.66 7.48 -16.65
N THR A 552 -16.38 7.53 -15.53
CA THR A 552 -16.36 6.52 -14.47
C THR A 552 -17.79 6.20 -14.05
N ASP A 553 -18.09 4.91 -13.82
CA ASP A 553 -19.31 4.48 -13.15
C ASP A 553 -19.07 3.27 -12.25
N ILE A 554 -19.98 3.06 -11.29
CA ILE A 554 -20.03 1.89 -10.43
C ILE A 554 -21.47 1.35 -10.28
N PHE A 555 -21.64 0.03 -10.23
CA PHE A 555 -22.97 -0.60 -10.15
C PHE A 555 -22.87 -2.03 -9.62
N LEU A 556 -23.98 -2.58 -9.12
CA LEU A 556 -24.04 -3.96 -8.65
C LEU A 556 -24.45 -4.90 -9.78
N VAL A 557 -23.81 -6.07 -9.81
CA VAL A 557 -24.15 -7.15 -10.73
C VAL A 557 -24.22 -8.46 -9.96
N ASP A 558 -25.29 -9.24 -10.19
CA ASP A 558 -25.42 -10.57 -9.60
C ASP A 558 -24.55 -11.63 -10.31
N LYS A 559 -24.51 -12.84 -9.75
CA LYS A 559 -23.74 -13.96 -10.33
C LYS A 559 -24.11 -14.32 -11.78
N ASP A 560 -25.33 -13.99 -12.21
CA ASP A 560 -25.89 -14.33 -13.52
C ASP A 560 -25.73 -13.17 -14.52
N GLY A 561 -24.99 -12.10 -14.13
CA GLY A 561 -24.70 -10.95 -14.96
C GLY A 561 -25.79 -9.88 -14.97
N ASN A 562 -26.86 -10.01 -14.16
CA ASN A 562 -27.94 -9.02 -14.14
C ASN A 562 -27.52 -7.79 -13.33
N VAL A 563 -27.70 -6.61 -13.91
CA VAL A 563 -27.40 -5.31 -13.27
C VAL A 563 -28.54 -4.96 -12.31
N ASP A 564 -28.21 -4.58 -11.08
CA ASP A 564 -29.22 -4.14 -10.11
C ASP A 564 -29.89 -2.84 -10.60
N SER A 565 -31.20 -2.92 -10.81
CA SER A 565 -32.06 -1.80 -11.21
C SER A 565 -31.99 -0.57 -10.30
N ASN A 566 -31.59 -0.72 -9.03
CA ASN A 566 -31.41 0.39 -8.10
C ASN A 566 -30.04 1.08 -8.26
N THR A 567 -29.11 0.48 -8.99
CA THR A 567 -27.77 1.04 -9.25
C THR A 567 -27.47 1.06 -10.76
N PRO A 568 -28.37 1.63 -11.59
CA PRO A 568 -28.30 1.48 -13.04
C PRO A 568 -27.02 2.10 -13.61
N ILE A 569 -26.53 1.56 -14.73
CA ILE A 569 -25.41 2.15 -15.48
C ILE A 569 -25.85 3.53 -16.00
N ILE A 570 -25.14 4.59 -15.62
CA ILE A 570 -25.57 5.98 -15.91
C ILE A 570 -24.96 6.57 -17.17
N TRP A 571 -23.98 5.90 -17.78
CA TRP A 571 -23.29 6.33 -19.00
C TRP A 571 -23.35 5.27 -20.10
N ASP A 572 -23.31 5.73 -21.35
CA ASP A 572 -22.80 4.90 -22.43
C ASP A 572 -21.27 4.86 -22.36
N PHE A 573 -20.70 3.67 -22.48
CA PHE A 573 -19.28 3.41 -22.62
C PHE A 573 -19.05 2.76 -23.98
N ASP A 574 -18.69 3.55 -24.99
CA ASP A 574 -18.37 3.01 -26.31
C ASP A 574 -17.01 2.29 -26.34
N GLN A 575 -16.15 2.61 -25.36
CA GLN A 575 -14.91 1.93 -25.06
C GLN A 575 -14.73 1.81 -23.54
N ILE A 576 -13.99 0.79 -23.11
CA ILE A 576 -13.62 0.58 -21.71
C ILE A 576 -12.11 0.42 -21.64
N THR A 577 -11.47 1.22 -20.79
CA THR A 577 -10.02 1.13 -20.53
C THR A 577 -9.72 0.29 -19.30
N GLU A 578 -10.64 0.26 -18.33
CA GLU A 578 -10.54 -0.57 -17.15
C GLU A 578 -11.94 -0.99 -16.65
N ILE A 579 -12.08 -2.26 -16.30
CA ILE A 579 -13.28 -2.80 -15.64
C ILE A 579 -12.88 -3.87 -14.64
N THR A 580 -13.35 -3.73 -13.40
CA THR A 580 -13.08 -4.65 -12.30
C THR A 580 -14.36 -5.05 -11.59
N ALA A 581 -14.36 -6.25 -11.02
CA ALA A 581 -15.39 -6.77 -10.14
C ALA A 581 -14.81 -7.01 -8.74
N LEU A 582 -15.45 -6.44 -7.72
CA LEU A 582 -15.15 -6.71 -6.32
C LEU A 582 -16.30 -7.54 -5.71
N PRO A 583 -16.07 -8.80 -5.34
CA PRO A 583 -17.04 -9.60 -4.60
C PRO A 583 -17.51 -8.91 -3.31
N ILE A 584 -18.79 -9.07 -2.97
CA ILE A 584 -19.38 -8.49 -1.77
C ILE A 584 -19.30 -9.49 -0.62
N ASP A 585 -18.76 -9.06 0.52
CA ASP A 585 -18.78 -9.84 1.77
C ASP A 585 -20.22 -10.19 2.15
N GLU A 586 -20.53 -11.47 2.42
CA GLU A 586 -21.89 -11.87 2.81
C GLU A 586 -22.28 -11.37 4.21
N GLU A 587 -21.30 -11.35 5.14
CA GLU A 587 -21.53 -10.97 6.53
C GLU A 587 -21.35 -9.47 6.76
N THR A 588 -22.21 -8.93 7.63
CA THR A 588 -22.08 -7.55 8.09
C THR A 588 -20.99 -7.44 9.15
N LEU A 589 -20.05 -6.51 8.96
CA LEU A 589 -19.03 -6.17 9.95
C LEU A 589 -19.50 -4.97 10.77
N ASN A 590 -19.45 -5.09 12.09
CA ASN A 590 -19.90 -4.06 13.02
C ASN A 590 -18.72 -3.33 13.64
N ILE A 591 -18.78 -2.00 13.63
CA ILE A 591 -17.86 -1.11 14.32
C ILE A 591 -18.66 -0.24 15.28
N SER A 592 -18.37 -0.30 16.57
CA SER A 592 -19.12 0.44 17.59
C SER A 592 -18.27 1.34 18.46
N GLY A 593 -18.82 2.48 18.88
CA GLY A 593 -18.27 3.32 19.94
C GLY A 593 -16.98 4.08 19.58
N GLY A 594 -16.31 4.57 20.61
CA GLY A 594 -15.05 5.30 20.54
C GLY A 594 -15.22 6.82 20.39
N THR A 595 -14.37 7.57 21.10
CA THR A 595 -14.20 9.02 20.91
C THR A 595 -12.84 9.31 20.28
N PHE A 596 -12.84 9.72 19.02
CA PHE A 596 -11.65 10.07 18.27
C PHE A 596 -11.46 11.59 18.30
N THR A 597 -10.27 12.05 18.65
CA THR A 597 -9.91 13.47 18.64
C THR A 597 -8.70 13.67 17.76
N THR A 598 -8.90 14.38 16.64
CA THR A 598 -7.81 14.81 15.78
C THR A 598 -7.18 16.08 16.35
N ILE A 599 -5.88 16.03 16.65
CA ILE A 599 -5.07 17.22 16.91
C ILE A 599 -4.61 17.72 15.54
N ALA A 600 -5.21 18.82 15.07
CA ALA A 600 -5.11 19.21 13.69
C ALA A 600 -3.68 19.62 13.29
N ASN A 601 -3.30 19.28 12.06
CA ASN A 601 -2.10 19.80 11.42
C ASN A 601 -2.07 21.34 11.38
N SER A 602 -0.88 21.90 11.36
CA SER A 602 -0.63 23.35 11.24
C SER A 602 0.27 23.69 10.06
N GLU A 603 0.27 22.86 9.01
CA GLU A 603 1.09 23.05 7.82
C GLU A 603 0.67 24.27 6.99
N ASP A 604 1.59 24.76 6.16
CA ASP A 604 1.26 25.73 5.12
C ASP A 604 0.19 25.15 4.17
N ALA A 605 -0.81 25.97 3.85
CA ALA A 605 -1.99 25.56 3.11
C ALA A 605 -1.67 25.08 1.68
N THR A 606 -1.58 23.76 1.52
CA THR A 606 -1.36 23.07 0.24
C THR A 606 -2.56 22.18 -0.13
N TYR A 607 -2.58 21.58 -1.33
CA TYR A 607 -3.63 20.61 -1.74
C TYR A 607 -3.30 19.17 -1.31
N HIS A 608 -2.53 18.99 -0.24
CA HIS A 608 -2.13 17.69 0.28
C HIS A 608 -3.13 17.26 1.35
N TYR A 609 -4.07 16.39 0.97
CA TYR A 609 -5.12 15.95 1.89
C TYR A 609 -4.56 14.96 2.93
N TYR A 610 -4.93 15.17 4.19
CA TYR A 610 -4.71 14.20 5.25
C TYR A 610 -5.76 13.08 5.18
N GLN A 611 -5.30 11.83 5.24
CA GLN A 611 -6.12 10.62 5.24
C GLN A 611 -6.03 9.85 6.55
N ARG A 612 -5.60 10.51 7.64
CA ARG A 612 -5.46 9.95 9.00
C ARG A 612 -6.84 9.66 9.64
N ASN A 613 -7.54 8.71 9.06
CA ASN A 613 -8.98 8.51 9.23
C ASN A 613 -9.35 7.04 9.46
N ILE A 614 -10.66 6.76 9.53
CA ILE A 614 -11.24 5.43 9.35
C ILE A 614 -11.68 5.31 7.88
N SER A 615 -10.89 4.59 7.08
CA SER A 615 -11.21 4.31 5.69
C SER A 615 -11.98 2.99 5.58
N ILE A 616 -13.16 3.04 4.96
CA ILE A 616 -14.05 1.90 4.77
C ILE A 616 -14.03 1.52 3.29
N LYS A 617 -13.40 0.38 2.99
CA LYS A 617 -13.30 -0.24 1.66
C LYS A 617 -13.88 -1.65 1.61
N ARG A 618 -14.67 -2.01 2.62
CA ARG A 618 -15.39 -3.28 2.72
C ARG A 618 -16.89 -3.01 2.55
N SER A 619 -17.58 -3.89 1.83
CA SER A 619 -19.05 -3.83 1.74
C SER A 619 -19.72 -4.40 2.99
N ASN A 620 -21.01 -4.10 3.18
CA ASN A 620 -21.79 -4.58 4.34
C ASN A 620 -21.15 -4.21 5.68
N VAL A 621 -21.07 -2.91 5.98
CA VAL A 621 -20.46 -2.38 7.21
C VAL A 621 -21.46 -1.49 7.95
N ILE A 622 -21.53 -1.67 9.27
CA ILE A 622 -22.25 -0.78 10.19
C ILE A 622 -21.25 -0.10 11.11
N VAL A 623 -21.30 1.24 11.17
CA VAL A 623 -20.60 2.06 12.15
C VAL A 623 -21.64 2.68 13.08
N ASP A 624 -21.56 2.43 14.38
CA ASP A 624 -22.56 2.87 15.36
C ASP A 624 -21.94 3.58 16.57
N GLY A 625 -22.43 4.78 16.89
CA GLY A 625 -22.15 5.43 18.17
C GLY A 625 -20.74 6.03 18.30
N LEU A 626 -20.09 6.32 17.17
CA LEU A 626 -18.77 6.95 17.14
C LEU A 626 -18.87 8.45 17.42
N LYS A 627 -17.83 9.04 18.03
CA LYS A 627 -17.68 10.49 18.13
C LYS A 627 -16.34 10.95 17.59
N HIS A 628 -16.35 11.90 16.66
CA HIS A 628 -15.15 12.56 16.16
C HIS A 628 -15.11 14.03 16.58
N LEU A 629 -13.96 14.43 17.14
CA LEU A 629 -13.64 15.75 17.66
C LEU A 629 -12.38 16.30 16.98
N ILE A 630 -12.27 17.62 16.91
CA ILE A 630 -11.09 18.31 16.39
C ILE A 630 -10.61 19.30 17.44
N THR A 631 -9.30 19.32 17.71
CA THR A 631 -8.63 20.26 18.62
C THR A 631 -7.42 20.89 17.96
N GLU A 632 -6.97 22.02 18.49
CA GLU A 632 -5.79 22.77 18.01
C GLU A 632 -5.88 23.26 16.54
N GLU A 633 -7.07 23.23 15.92
CA GLU A 633 -7.27 23.71 14.56
C GLU A 633 -7.19 25.25 14.46
N GLY A 634 -6.08 25.72 13.89
CA GLY A 634 -5.78 27.13 13.67
C GLY A 634 -6.38 27.71 12.39
N GLU A 635 -5.93 28.91 12.01
CA GLU A 635 -6.34 29.59 10.76
C GLU A 635 -5.64 29.04 9.51
N PHE A 636 -4.52 28.33 9.68
CA PHE A 636 -3.71 27.73 8.63
C PHE A 636 -3.67 26.20 8.81
N GLY A 637 -3.64 25.49 7.71
CA GLY A 637 -3.61 24.03 7.67
C GLY A 637 -3.86 23.46 6.27
N SER A 638 -3.59 22.17 6.14
CA SER A 638 -3.88 21.33 4.98
C SER A 638 -5.24 20.61 5.17
N PRO A 639 -5.99 20.35 4.08
CA PRO A 639 -7.34 19.80 4.14
C PRO A 639 -7.40 18.32 4.53
N TYR A 640 -8.56 17.85 5.01
CA TYR A 640 -8.81 16.45 5.39
C TYR A 640 -9.75 15.74 4.42
N SER A 641 -9.48 14.45 4.18
CA SER A 641 -10.21 13.58 3.26
C SER A 641 -11.34 12.79 3.94
N GLY A 642 -12.04 13.41 4.90
CA GLY A 642 -13.05 12.76 5.74
C GLY A 642 -12.43 11.88 6.83
N PHE A 643 -12.87 12.05 8.08
CA PHE A 643 -12.58 11.11 9.16
C PHE A 643 -13.30 9.77 8.97
N ILE A 644 -14.53 9.81 8.47
CA ILE A 644 -15.18 8.63 7.88
C ILE A 644 -15.08 8.75 6.36
N ASN A 645 -14.23 7.89 5.78
CA ASN A 645 -13.99 7.85 4.34
C ASN A 645 -14.46 6.53 3.76
N ILE A 646 -15.63 6.54 3.11
CA ILE A 646 -16.26 5.36 2.52
C ILE A 646 -15.93 5.33 1.05
N SER A 647 -15.28 4.27 0.57
CA SER A 647 -14.95 4.16 -0.84
C SER A 647 -14.88 2.74 -1.39
N SER A 648 -15.17 2.60 -2.69
CA SER A 648 -15.07 1.34 -3.44
C SER A 648 -15.80 0.16 -2.78
N CYS A 649 -17.00 0.42 -2.24
CA CYS A 649 -17.80 -0.57 -1.51
C CYS A 649 -19.30 -0.27 -1.62
N THR A 650 -20.14 -1.15 -1.07
CA THR A 650 -21.60 -0.95 -0.99
C THR A 650 -22.17 -1.31 0.37
N ASN A 651 -23.37 -0.80 0.68
CA ASN A 651 -24.14 -1.12 1.89
C ASN A 651 -23.39 -0.75 3.17
N VAL A 652 -23.13 0.55 3.32
CA VAL A 652 -22.49 1.10 4.53
C VAL A 652 -23.50 1.97 5.27
N THR A 653 -23.73 1.67 6.55
CA THR A 653 -24.57 2.49 7.43
C THR A 653 -23.72 3.10 8.53
N VAL A 654 -23.75 4.41 8.66
CA VAL A 654 -23.15 5.15 9.77
C VAL A 654 -24.28 5.73 10.60
N GLN A 655 -24.37 5.37 11.87
CA GLN A 655 -25.49 5.75 12.71
C GLN A 655 -25.09 6.20 14.12
N ASN A 656 -25.91 7.06 14.71
CA ASN A 656 -25.70 7.60 16.05
C ASN A 656 -24.32 8.28 16.23
N THR A 657 -23.74 8.78 15.13
CA THR A 657 -22.38 9.30 15.10
C THR A 657 -22.36 10.82 15.20
N ILE A 658 -21.42 11.34 15.98
CA ILE A 658 -21.17 12.78 16.12
C ILE A 658 -19.89 13.15 15.36
N PHE A 659 -20.00 14.15 14.50
CA PHE A 659 -18.92 14.67 13.65
C PHE A 659 -18.49 16.08 14.07
N THR A 660 -17.34 16.54 13.59
CA THR A 660 -16.87 17.92 13.79
C THR A 660 -16.44 18.50 12.44
N GLY A 661 -17.09 19.60 12.01
CA GLY A 661 -16.68 20.32 10.80
C GLY A 661 -15.34 21.02 10.97
N HIS A 662 -14.50 20.97 9.94
CA HIS A 662 -13.21 21.66 9.87
C HIS A 662 -13.35 23.14 9.52
N ARG A 663 -12.40 23.98 9.94
CA ARG A 663 -12.28 25.37 9.50
C ARG A 663 -12.02 25.48 8.00
N ILE A 664 -12.38 26.60 7.40
CA ILE A 664 -12.10 26.87 5.99
C ILE A 664 -10.64 27.25 5.78
N TYR A 665 -9.86 26.33 5.20
CA TYR A 665 -8.50 26.63 4.72
C TYR A 665 -8.51 27.33 3.35
N LYS A 666 -7.53 28.19 3.09
CA LYS A 666 -7.41 28.96 1.84
C LYS A 666 -6.02 28.81 1.23
N LYS A 667 -5.96 28.78 -0.11
CA LYS A 667 -4.71 28.87 -0.89
C LYS A 667 -4.86 29.85 -2.05
N ILE A 668 -3.79 30.12 -2.81
CA ILE A 668 -3.89 30.77 -4.12
C ILE A 668 -4.25 29.72 -5.19
N GLY A 669 -5.35 29.93 -5.92
CA GLY A 669 -5.82 29.06 -7.00
C GLY A 669 -5.10 29.30 -8.33
N ASN A 670 -5.37 28.46 -9.33
CA ASN A 670 -4.73 28.52 -10.66
C ASN A 670 -4.94 29.87 -11.37
N ALA A 671 -6.04 30.56 -11.06
CA ALA A 671 -6.34 31.91 -11.54
C ALA A 671 -5.65 33.05 -10.75
N GLY A 672 -4.70 32.73 -9.86
CA GLY A 672 -3.94 33.70 -9.07
C GLY A 672 -4.70 34.39 -7.93
N LYS A 673 -5.87 33.86 -7.53
CA LYS A 673 -6.74 34.42 -6.48
C LYS A 673 -6.92 33.44 -5.31
N PRO A 674 -7.19 33.91 -4.08
CA PRO A 674 -7.51 33.03 -2.96
C PRO A 674 -8.73 32.15 -3.25
N VAL A 675 -8.61 30.85 -3.02
CA VAL A 675 -9.66 29.84 -3.13
C VAL A 675 -9.75 29.05 -1.84
N SER A 676 -10.98 28.77 -1.41
CA SER A 676 -11.23 27.88 -0.27
C SER A 676 -10.98 26.43 -0.68
N MET A 677 -10.40 25.65 0.22
CA MET A 677 -10.13 24.23 -0.01
C MET A 677 -11.24 23.39 0.62
N GLY A 678 -11.65 22.32 -0.08
CA GLY A 678 -12.57 21.36 0.51
C GLY A 678 -11.87 20.60 1.63
N THR A 679 -12.45 20.58 2.81
CA THR A 679 -11.93 19.80 3.95
C THR A 679 -13.11 19.18 4.67
N TYR A 680 -13.08 17.87 4.90
CA TYR A 680 -14.27 17.12 5.23
C TYR A 680 -14.06 16.27 6.45
N ASP A 681 -15.16 16.02 7.16
CA ASP A 681 -15.23 14.97 8.16
C ASP A 681 -15.88 13.69 7.61
N ILE A 682 -16.64 13.83 6.52
CA ILE A 682 -17.29 12.73 5.81
C ILE A 682 -16.90 12.80 4.33
N LEU A 683 -16.40 11.69 3.78
CA LEU A 683 -16.19 11.54 2.35
C LEU A 683 -16.79 10.22 1.87
N VAL A 684 -17.59 10.29 0.81
CA VAL A 684 -18.16 9.10 0.15
C VAL A 684 -17.74 9.09 -1.32
N ASN A 685 -16.91 8.14 -1.73
CA ASN A 685 -16.34 8.14 -3.08
C ASN A 685 -16.42 6.75 -3.71
N ARG A 686 -17.09 6.62 -4.86
CA ARG A 686 -17.29 5.31 -5.50
C ARG A 686 -17.97 4.33 -4.53
N ALA A 687 -19.09 4.71 -3.93
CA ALA A 687 -19.85 3.83 -3.05
C ALA A 687 -21.36 3.80 -3.36
N LEU A 688 -22.01 2.66 -3.10
CA LEU A 688 -23.44 2.45 -3.35
C LEU A 688 -24.18 2.15 -2.05
N ASN A 689 -25.42 2.63 -1.92
CA ASN A 689 -26.30 2.34 -0.77
C ASN A 689 -25.65 2.75 0.56
N VAL A 690 -25.32 4.05 0.68
CA VAL A 690 -24.67 4.61 1.90
C VAL A 690 -25.69 5.41 2.69
N SER A 691 -25.84 5.08 3.97
CA SER A 691 -26.82 5.70 4.86
C SER A 691 -26.13 6.37 6.06
N PHE A 692 -26.54 7.60 6.36
CA PHE A 692 -26.26 8.30 7.61
C PHE A 692 -27.55 8.45 8.39
N ILE A 693 -27.59 7.89 9.61
CA ILE A 693 -28.82 7.81 10.41
C ILE A 693 -28.57 8.39 11.81
N ASN A 694 -29.35 9.38 12.23
CA ASN A 694 -29.22 9.99 13.54
C ASN A 694 -27.80 10.56 13.81
N CYS A 695 -27.21 11.18 12.79
CA CYS A 695 -25.87 11.79 12.89
C CYS A 695 -25.95 13.31 13.10
N SER A 696 -25.03 13.88 13.87
CA SER A 696 -25.00 15.31 14.16
C SER A 696 -23.60 15.90 14.15
N GLN A 697 -23.48 17.22 14.09
CA GLN A 697 -22.22 17.94 14.27
C GLN A 697 -22.08 18.56 15.66
N THR A 698 -20.83 18.68 16.13
CA THR A 698 -20.49 19.38 17.39
C THR A 698 -20.52 20.89 17.26
N ASN A 699 -20.06 21.43 16.12
CA ASN A 699 -20.09 22.86 15.83
C ASN A 699 -21.45 23.33 15.30
N ASP A 700 -21.68 24.63 15.40
CA ASP A 700 -22.87 25.28 14.86
C ASP A 700 -22.98 25.07 13.35
N ILE A 701 -24.02 24.35 12.92
CA ILE A 701 -24.26 24.03 11.51
C ILE A 701 -24.51 25.28 10.65
N ASP A 702 -24.86 26.42 11.28
CA ASP A 702 -25.08 27.71 10.62
C ASP A 702 -23.82 28.61 10.58
N ASP A 703 -22.69 28.19 11.18
CA ASP A 703 -21.45 28.98 11.19
C ASP A 703 -20.66 28.82 9.87
N GLY A 704 -20.61 29.91 9.10
CA GLY A 704 -19.89 29.99 7.82
C GLY A 704 -18.36 30.06 7.91
N ASN A 705 -17.79 30.00 9.11
CA ASN A 705 -16.33 29.87 9.30
C ASN A 705 -15.84 28.42 9.16
N PHE A 706 -16.75 27.45 9.20
CA PHE A 706 -16.47 26.04 8.98
C PHE A 706 -16.84 25.62 7.56
N TRP A 707 -16.07 24.69 7.00
CA TRP A 707 -16.43 24.06 5.75
C TRP A 707 -17.62 23.12 5.93
N GLY A 708 -18.21 22.69 4.82
CA GLY A 708 -19.32 21.75 4.86
C GLY A 708 -18.87 20.33 5.18
N ILE A 709 -19.61 19.63 6.03
CA ILE A 709 -19.16 18.40 6.69
C ILE A 709 -18.82 17.24 5.74
N MET A 710 -19.53 17.15 4.61
CA MET A 710 -19.51 16.00 3.71
C MET A 710 -19.12 16.38 2.28
N GLY A 711 -18.35 15.56 1.58
CA GLY A 711 -18.29 15.54 0.12
C GLY A 711 -18.64 14.16 -0.45
N SER A 712 -19.16 14.07 -1.68
CA SER A 712 -19.40 12.76 -2.31
C SER A 712 -19.18 12.71 -3.82
N ASN A 713 -18.57 11.63 -4.32
CA ASN A 713 -18.27 11.46 -5.75
C ASN A 713 -18.61 10.04 -6.22
N TYR A 714 -19.05 9.90 -7.48
CA TYR A 714 -19.30 8.63 -8.17
C TYR A 714 -20.11 7.63 -7.34
N SER A 715 -21.15 8.10 -6.64
CA SER A 715 -21.86 7.31 -5.63
C SER A 715 -23.34 7.22 -5.93
N LYS A 716 -24.02 6.14 -5.50
CA LYS A 716 -25.45 5.99 -5.74
C LYS A 716 -26.23 5.65 -4.49
N ASN A 717 -27.47 6.11 -4.43
CA ASN A 717 -28.42 5.84 -3.34
C ASN A 717 -27.87 6.31 -1.98
N LEU A 718 -27.58 7.61 -1.88
CA LEU A 718 -27.18 8.24 -0.61
C LEU A 718 -28.41 8.58 0.23
N LEU A 719 -28.40 8.22 1.52
CA LEU A 719 -29.49 8.50 2.45
C LEU A 719 -29.00 9.28 3.69
N PHE A 720 -29.64 10.41 3.98
CA PHE A 720 -29.60 11.07 5.29
C PHE A 720 -30.96 10.90 5.97
N ASP A 721 -30.98 10.37 7.19
CA ASP A 721 -32.18 10.22 8.00
C ASP A 721 -31.93 10.68 9.43
N LYS A 722 -32.75 11.61 9.96
CA LYS A 722 -32.58 12.17 11.31
C LYS A 722 -31.22 12.87 11.54
N CYS A 723 -30.64 13.45 10.50
CA CYS A 723 -29.34 14.11 10.58
C CYS A 723 -29.47 15.60 10.94
N THR A 724 -28.52 16.15 11.69
CA THR A 724 -28.37 17.60 11.93
C THR A 724 -26.95 18.02 11.52
N LEU A 725 -26.80 18.47 10.28
CA LEU A 725 -25.50 18.66 9.63
C LEU A 725 -25.43 19.99 8.86
N SER A 726 -24.24 20.51 8.56
CA SER A 726 -24.04 21.79 7.87
C SER A 726 -24.40 21.73 6.39
N ARG A 727 -24.32 20.53 5.78
CA ARG A 727 -24.73 20.29 4.39
C ARG A 727 -24.97 18.84 4.01
N PHE A 728 -25.58 18.69 2.84
CA PHE A 728 -25.45 17.55 1.94
C PHE A 728 -24.75 17.99 0.65
N ASP A 729 -23.75 17.26 0.18
CA ASP A 729 -22.97 17.60 -1.03
C ASP A 729 -22.84 16.40 -1.96
N ALA A 730 -23.56 16.46 -3.09
CA ALA A 730 -23.36 15.59 -4.24
C ALA A 730 -22.43 16.29 -5.24
N HIS A 731 -21.17 15.84 -5.32
CA HIS A 731 -20.08 16.61 -5.93
C HIS A 731 -19.85 16.25 -7.42
N MET A 732 -19.75 14.97 -7.77
CA MET A 732 -19.61 14.47 -9.16
C MET A 732 -20.21 13.06 -9.26
N GLY A 733 -20.86 12.70 -10.37
CA GLY A 733 -21.27 11.30 -10.63
C GLY A 733 -22.22 10.68 -9.61
N VAL A 734 -23.03 11.50 -8.91
CA VAL A 734 -23.98 10.98 -7.92
C VAL A 734 -25.31 10.63 -8.60
N ALA A 735 -25.89 9.46 -8.26
CA ALA A 735 -27.20 9.06 -8.75
C ALA A 735 -28.12 8.62 -7.61
N ASN A 736 -29.33 9.18 -7.58
CA ASN A 736 -30.31 9.00 -6.50
C ASN A 736 -29.81 9.46 -5.11
N ALA A 737 -30.64 10.25 -4.45
CA ALA A 737 -30.37 10.69 -3.08
C ALA A 737 -31.68 10.89 -2.31
N THR A 738 -31.63 10.67 -1.00
CA THR A 738 -32.76 10.92 -0.09
C THR A 738 -32.25 11.64 1.15
N ILE A 739 -32.89 12.75 1.50
CA ILE A 739 -32.71 13.44 2.78
C ILE A 739 -34.08 13.42 3.46
N ARG A 740 -34.17 12.89 4.67
CA ARG A 740 -35.42 12.89 5.42
C ARG A 740 -35.25 13.13 6.90
N ASN A 741 -36.27 13.69 7.54
CA ASN A 741 -36.29 13.93 8.99
C ASN A 741 -35.08 14.75 9.49
N SER A 742 -34.44 15.53 8.62
CA SER A 742 -33.11 16.09 8.84
C SER A 742 -33.09 17.62 8.79
N THR A 743 -32.12 18.23 9.47
CA THR A 743 -31.83 19.67 9.42
C THR A 743 -30.48 19.93 8.78
N LEU A 744 -30.46 20.76 7.73
CA LEU A 744 -29.24 21.17 7.04
C LEU A 744 -28.95 22.67 7.24
N GLY A 745 -27.73 22.99 7.62
CA GLY A 745 -27.28 24.34 7.99
C GLY A 745 -26.91 25.26 6.82
N HIS A 746 -25.91 26.13 7.04
CA HIS A 746 -25.63 27.28 6.17
C HIS A 746 -25.25 26.93 4.72
N MET A 747 -24.62 25.77 4.49
CA MET A 747 -24.27 25.31 3.14
C MET A 747 -25.43 24.57 2.46
N GLY A 748 -26.44 24.13 3.21
CA GLY A 748 -27.66 23.54 2.69
C GLY A 748 -27.41 22.31 1.82
N ILE A 749 -28.08 22.25 0.67
CA ILE A 749 -27.94 21.17 -0.30
C ILE A 749 -27.18 21.70 -1.52
N ASN A 750 -26.00 21.15 -1.78
CA ASN A 750 -25.26 21.34 -3.03
C ASN A 750 -25.31 20.04 -3.82
N ALA A 751 -25.76 20.08 -5.07
CA ALA A 751 -25.98 18.86 -5.81
C ALA A 751 -25.65 18.96 -7.29
N ILE A 752 -25.06 17.88 -7.78
CA ILE A 752 -25.05 17.51 -9.18
C ILE A 752 -25.25 15.99 -9.32
N GLY A 753 -26.03 15.55 -10.32
CA GLY A 753 -26.28 14.11 -10.47
C GLY A 753 -27.34 13.72 -11.48
N THR A 754 -27.95 12.55 -11.25
CA THR A 754 -29.05 11.99 -12.06
C THR A 754 -30.01 11.18 -11.18
N GLY A 755 -31.17 10.80 -11.74
CA GLY A 755 -32.15 9.94 -11.08
C GLY A 755 -33.14 10.72 -10.22
N THR A 756 -33.56 10.14 -9.10
CA THR A 756 -34.53 10.75 -8.17
C THR A 756 -33.84 11.30 -6.93
N PHE A 757 -34.02 12.59 -6.68
CA PHE A 757 -33.58 13.24 -5.45
C PHE A 757 -34.80 13.66 -4.61
N THR A 758 -34.94 13.03 -3.45
CA THR A 758 -36.06 13.24 -2.53
C THR A 758 -35.62 13.95 -1.25
N VAL A 759 -36.35 14.98 -0.83
CA VAL A 759 -36.16 15.72 0.42
C VAL A 759 -37.50 15.75 1.16
N GLU A 760 -37.60 15.08 2.31
CA GLU A 760 -38.88 14.89 3.01
C GLU A 760 -38.80 15.21 4.50
N ASN A 761 -39.79 15.89 5.05
CA ASN A 761 -39.87 16.20 6.49
C ASN A 761 -38.58 16.84 7.04
N SER A 762 -38.04 17.83 6.31
CA SER A 762 -36.69 18.36 6.55
C SER A 762 -36.66 19.89 6.64
N THR A 763 -35.71 20.42 7.40
CA THR A 763 -35.46 21.87 7.51
C THR A 763 -34.16 22.23 6.81
N ILE A 764 -34.21 23.10 5.81
CA ILE A 764 -33.05 23.54 5.04
C ILE A 764 -32.79 25.02 5.32
N ARG A 765 -31.57 25.36 5.76
CA ARG A 765 -31.18 26.71 6.21
C ARG A 765 -30.15 27.39 5.30
N GLY A 766 -29.88 26.80 4.14
CA GLY A 766 -28.96 27.34 3.13
C GLY A 766 -29.50 28.57 2.41
N ARG A 767 -28.70 29.14 1.49
CA ARG A 767 -29.12 30.28 0.65
C ARG A 767 -30.23 29.94 -0.34
N SER A 768 -30.31 28.68 -0.74
CA SER A 768 -31.37 28.12 -1.57
C SER A 768 -31.83 26.79 -0.99
N LEU A 769 -33.01 26.33 -1.40
CA LEU A 769 -33.52 25.02 -1.00
C LEU A 769 -32.67 23.90 -1.63
N ILE A 770 -32.32 24.05 -2.92
CA ILE A 770 -31.36 23.21 -3.64
C ILE A 770 -30.43 24.13 -4.43
N ASN A 771 -29.12 23.97 -4.27
CA ASN A 771 -28.11 24.63 -5.10
C ASN A 771 -27.50 23.62 -6.09
N LEU A 772 -27.80 23.77 -7.38
CA LEU A 772 -27.21 22.96 -8.45
C LEU A 772 -25.81 23.47 -8.79
N ARG A 773 -24.84 22.57 -8.86
CA ARG A 773 -23.42 22.94 -8.91
C ARG A 773 -22.97 23.54 -10.23
N SER A 774 -22.86 24.86 -10.27
CA SER A 774 -22.46 25.64 -11.45
C SER A 774 -21.07 25.34 -11.97
N ASP A 775 -20.14 24.99 -11.07
CA ASP A 775 -18.77 24.64 -11.44
C ASP A 775 -18.69 23.32 -12.23
N TYR A 776 -19.78 22.56 -12.29
CA TYR A 776 -19.93 21.34 -13.10
C TYR A 776 -21.18 21.41 -14.00
N GLY A 777 -21.56 22.60 -14.46
CA GLY A 777 -22.64 22.80 -15.45
C GLY A 777 -24.07 22.73 -14.91
N SER A 778 -24.23 22.67 -13.57
CA SER A 778 -25.50 22.65 -12.82
C SER A 778 -26.47 21.53 -13.18
N THR A 779 -26.07 20.25 -13.14
CA THR A 779 -27.03 19.17 -13.44
C THR A 779 -27.87 18.68 -12.25
N TRP A 780 -29.11 18.26 -12.48
CA TRP A 780 -29.57 16.95 -12.01
C TRP A 780 -30.65 16.44 -12.98
N GLU A 781 -30.27 15.46 -13.78
CA GLU A 781 -31.09 14.86 -14.83
C GLU A 781 -32.06 13.84 -14.20
N GLY A 782 -33.33 14.22 -14.03
CA GLY A 782 -34.36 13.32 -13.48
C GLY A 782 -35.46 14.04 -12.69
N LYS A 783 -35.82 13.54 -11.48
CA LYS A 783 -36.93 14.06 -10.64
C LYS A 783 -36.52 14.61 -9.26
N LEU A 784 -37.01 15.81 -8.89
CA LEU A 784 -36.89 16.39 -7.54
C LEU A 784 -38.21 16.12 -6.87
N ILE A 785 -38.15 15.68 -5.63
CA ILE A 785 -39.31 15.56 -4.79
C ILE A 785 -39.00 16.27 -3.48
N ILE A 786 -39.72 17.34 -3.17
CA ILE A 786 -39.66 18.03 -1.88
C ILE A 786 -41.02 17.88 -1.22
N ARG A 787 -41.07 17.30 -0.02
CA ARG A 787 -42.32 17.14 0.73
C ARG A 787 -42.18 17.51 2.20
N ASP A 788 -43.20 18.16 2.74
CA ASP A 788 -43.32 18.41 4.19
C ASP A 788 -42.09 19.13 4.77
N CYS A 789 -41.49 20.03 3.99
CA CYS A 789 -40.24 20.69 4.34
C CYS A 789 -40.44 22.12 4.85
N THR A 790 -39.47 22.61 5.61
CA THR A 790 -39.32 24.02 5.94
C THR A 790 -38.03 24.56 5.32
N PHE A 791 -38.12 25.63 4.53
CA PHE A 791 -36.97 26.35 4.00
C PHE A 791 -36.81 27.69 4.72
N ILE A 792 -35.63 27.92 5.31
CA ILE A 792 -35.28 29.14 6.03
C ILE A 792 -34.11 29.78 5.26
N PRO A 793 -34.37 30.71 4.34
CA PRO A 793 -33.34 31.27 3.46
C PRO A 793 -32.19 31.91 4.25
N ASN A 794 -30.96 31.53 3.91
CA ASN A 794 -29.71 32.10 4.44
C ASN A 794 -29.65 32.12 5.97
N GLY A 795 -30.12 31.04 6.61
CA GLY A 795 -30.16 30.89 8.07
C GLY A 795 -31.06 31.91 8.77
N GLY A 796 -32.03 32.51 8.05
CA GLY A 796 -32.92 33.55 8.55
C GLY A 796 -32.32 34.96 8.48
N LYS A 797 -31.16 35.16 7.86
CA LYS A 797 -30.61 36.50 7.59
C LYS A 797 -31.36 37.15 6.41
N THR A 798 -31.33 38.49 6.32
CA THR A 798 -31.95 39.22 5.21
C THR A 798 -31.50 38.68 3.85
N TYR A 799 -32.44 38.14 3.07
CA TYR A 799 -32.11 37.47 1.80
C TYR A 799 -33.28 37.48 0.81
N SER A 800 -32.96 37.47 -0.49
CA SER A 800 -33.96 37.27 -1.55
C SER A 800 -33.98 35.79 -1.93
N ALA A 801 -35.01 35.07 -1.46
CA ALA A 801 -35.05 33.63 -1.56
C ALA A 801 -35.24 33.13 -3.01
N SER A 802 -34.48 32.10 -3.38
CA SER A 802 -34.72 31.26 -4.55
C SER A 802 -34.70 29.79 -4.13
N LEU A 803 -35.62 28.98 -4.64
CA LEU A 803 -35.73 27.58 -4.26
C LEU A 803 -34.63 26.76 -4.93
N ILE A 804 -34.55 26.81 -6.25
CA ILE A 804 -33.54 26.11 -7.04
C ILE A 804 -32.58 27.13 -7.62
N ASN A 805 -31.31 27.06 -7.22
CA ASN A 805 -30.28 27.97 -7.67
C ASN A 805 -29.20 27.23 -8.47
N GLY A 806 -28.43 27.97 -9.28
CA GLY A 806 -27.38 27.43 -10.14
C GLY A 806 -26.99 28.42 -11.23
N TYR A 807 -26.10 27.99 -12.14
CA TYR A 807 -25.64 28.82 -13.24
C TYR A 807 -25.09 27.95 -14.37
N ASN A 808 -25.53 28.22 -15.60
CA ASN A 808 -24.96 27.65 -16.81
C ASN A 808 -25.26 28.59 -18.00
N SER A 809 -24.21 29.13 -18.63
CA SER A 809 -24.33 30.01 -19.80
C SER A 809 -24.49 29.28 -21.13
N GLY A 810 -24.30 27.96 -21.16
CA GLY A 810 -24.23 27.17 -22.37
C GLY A 810 -22.98 27.43 -23.22
N GLN A 811 -21.95 28.08 -22.66
CA GLN A 811 -20.71 28.43 -23.39
C GLN A 811 -19.51 27.54 -23.07
N HIS A 812 -19.56 26.78 -21.97
CA HIS A 812 -18.47 25.94 -21.48
C HIS A 812 -18.76 24.47 -21.76
N ASP A 813 -17.75 23.73 -22.24
CA ASP A 813 -17.83 22.29 -22.42
C ASP A 813 -17.48 21.57 -21.10
N PHE A 814 -18.47 20.94 -20.49
CA PHE A 814 -18.27 20.14 -19.28
C PHE A 814 -17.86 18.68 -19.59
N GLY A 815 -17.86 18.28 -20.86
CA GLY A 815 -17.63 16.91 -21.33
C GLY A 815 -18.89 16.04 -21.39
N TYR A 816 -20.07 16.64 -21.11
CA TYR A 816 -21.38 15.99 -21.11
C TYR A 816 -22.51 17.00 -21.24
N THR A 817 -23.69 16.54 -21.64
CA THR A 817 -24.91 17.35 -21.70
C THR A 817 -25.34 17.77 -20.29
N CYS A 818 -25.60 19.07 -20.12
CA CYS A 818 -26.01 19.61 -18.83
C CYS A 818 -27.54 19.74 -18.74
N TYR A 819 -28.10 19.39 -17.58
CA TYR A 819 -29.54 19.27 -17.36
C TYR A 819 -30.02 19.96 -16.10
N MET A 820 -31.01 20.82 -16.20
CA MET A 820 -31.89 21.04 -15.06
C MET A 820 -32.70 19.77 -14.73
N PRO A 821 -33.20 19.72 -13.49
CA PRO A 821 -34.35 18.90 -13.12
C PRO A 821 -35.41 18.73 -14.20
N GLU A 822 -35.68 17.52 -14.70
CA GLU A 822 -36.74 17.38 -15.72
C GLU A 822 -38.11 17.70 -15.12
N GLN A 823 -38.37 17.15 -13.93
CA GLN A 823 -39.59 17.35 -13.16
C GLN A 823 -39.26 17.75 -11.72
N ILE A 824 -39.93 18.78 -11.22
CA ILE A 824 -39.83 19.23 -9.83
C ILE A 824 -41.22 19.11 -9.19
N ILE A 825 -41.30 18.40 -8.06
CA ILE A 825 -42.53 18.24 -7.28
C ILE A 825 -42.27 18.84 -5.89
N ILE A 826 -43.08 19.83 -5.50
CA ILE A 826 -43.00 20.49 -4.19
C ILE A 826 -44.37 20.40 -3.53
N GLU A 827 -44.46 19.66 -2.43
CA GLU A 827 -45.69 19.47 -1.67
C GLU A 827 -45.47 19.90 -0.20
N ASN A 828 -46.40 20.67 0.37
CA ASN A 828 -46.37 21.08 1.78
C ASN A 828 -45.05 21.77 2.20
N LEU A 829 -44.53 22.67 1.37
CA LEU A 829 -43.33 23.46 1.68
C LEU A 829 -43.71 24.75 2.40
N LYS A 830 -43.11 24.99 3.57
CA LYS A 830 -43.13 26.29 4.25
C LYS A 830 -41.83 27.05 3.98
N ILE A 831 -41.93 28.27 3.46
CA ILE A 831 -40.78 29.17 3.23
C ILE A 831 -40.82 30.26 4.29
N ASP A 832 -39.84 30.27 5.19
CA ASP A 832 -39.68 31.33 6.19
C ASP A 832 -38.85 32.50 5.65
N ASP A 833 -39.47 33.25 4.74
CA ASP A 833 -38.92 34.46 4.14
C ASP A 833 -39.22 35.73 4.95
N SER A 834 -39.49 35.61 6.26
CA SER A 834 -39.82 36.74 7.14
C SER A 834 -38.77 37.86 7.13
N ASN A 835 -37.50 37.50 7.00
CA ASN A 835 -36.38 38.44 6.87
C ASN A 835 -36.02 38.66 5.40
N HIS A 836 -36.84 39.43 4.69
CA HIS A 836 -36.63 39.79 3.29
C HIS A 836 -36.25 41.28 3.09
N PRO A 837 -35.61 41.66 1.98
CA PRO A 837 -35.33 43.08 1.67
C PRO A 837 -36.62 43.88 1.37
N GLU A 838 -36.54 45.22 1.41
CA GLU A 838 -37.72 46.10 1.24
C GLU A 838 -38.47 45.89 -0.10
N ASN A 839 -37.73 45.70 -1.20
CA ASN A 839 -38.30 45.55 -2.54
C ASN A 839 -38.65 44.09 -2.91
N TYR A 840 -38.76 43.21 -1.91
CA TYR A 840 -38.98 41.78 -2.13
C TYR A 840 -40.35 41.47 -2.75
N GLN A 841 -40.33 40.83 -3.91
CA GLN A 841 -41.53 40.43 -4.67
C GLN A 841 -41.98 38.99 -4.38
N GLY A 842 -41.40 38.35 -3.36
CA GLY A 842 -41.62 36.93 -3.08
C GLY A 842 -40.52 36.02 -3.65
N PRO A 843 -40.48 34.76 -3.19
CA PRO A 843 -39.44 33.81 -3.55
C PRO A 843 -39.54 33.41 -5.02
N ALA A 844 -38.40 33.20 -5.66
CA ALA A 844 -38.34 32.64 -7.00
C ALA A 844 -38.25 31.11 -6.95
N ILE A 845 -38.94 30.39 -7.84
CA ILE A 845 -38.75 28.95 -8.03
C ILE A 845 -37.32 28.71 -8.52
N PHE A 846 -36.89 29.45 -9.54
CA PHE A 846 -35.56 29.37 -10.13
C PHE A 846 -34.78 30.68 -9.92
N GLY A 847 -33.52 30.55 -9.50
CA GLY A 847 -32.54 31.63 -9.61
C GLY A 847 -32.30 32.05 -11.07
N ASN A 848 -31.46 33.07 -11.28
CA ASN A 848 -31.08 33.49 -12.62
C ASN A 848 -29.90 32.64 -13.14
N PHE A 849 -30.20 31.53 -13.81
CA PHE A 849 -29.18 30.58 -14.30
C PHE A 849 -28.32 31.14 -15.43
N ASN A 850 -28.85 32.10 -16.21
CA ASN A 850 -28.11 32.79 -17.26
C ASN A 850 -28.72 34.18 -17.46
N SER A 851 -28.05 35.22 -16.98
CA SER A 851 -28.54 36.61 -17.08
C SER A 851 -28.50 37.18 -18.49
N GLU A 852 -27.75 36.56 -19.42
CA GLU A 852 -27.57 37.06 -20.78
C GLU A 852 -28.64 36.52 -21.74
N ARG A 853 -29.21 35.34 -21.45
CA ARG A 853 -30.26 34.72 -22.25
C ARG A 853 -31.61 35.38 -21.99
N THR A 854 -31.86 36.48 -22.69
CA THR A 854 -33.07 37.32 -22.55
C THR A 854 -33.99 37.30 -23.77
N ASN A 855 -33.55 36.71 -24.88
CA ASN A 855 -34.31 36.57 -26.12
C ASN A 855 -33.73 35.42 -26.99
N ASP A 856 -34.36 35.11 -28.13
CA ASP A 856 -34.01 33.95 -28.97
C ASP A 856 -32.66 34.13 -29.71
N SER A 857 -32.05 35.31 -29.66
CA SER A 857 -30.74 35.58 -30.29
C SER A 857 -29.55 35.08 -29.48
N TYR A 858 -29.75 34.60 -28.25
CA TYR A 858 -28.66 34.07 -27.43
C TYR A 858 -28.37 32.61 -27.83
N GLU A 859 -27.21 32.38 -28.42
CA GLU A 859 -26.79 31.05 -28.90
C GLU A 859 -25.95 30.32 -27.84
N GLU A 860 -26.41 29.15 -27.41
CA GLU A 860 -25.65 28.25 -26.54
C GLU A 860 -24.80 27.30 -27.40
N LYS A 861 -23.47 27.32 -27.21
CA LYS A 861 -22.55 26.39 -27.89
C LYS A 861 -22.72 24.96 -27.40
N PHE A 862 -23.00 24.82 -26.11
CA PHE A 862 -23.26 23.59 -25.39
C PHE A 862 -24.63 23.72 -24.72
N PRO A 863 -25.73 23.33 -25.40
CA PRO A 863 -27.08 23.61 -24.93
C PRO A 863 -27.35 23.08 -23.51
N TYR A 864 -28.01 23.91 -22.70
CA TYR A 864 -28.43 23.55 -21.35
C TYR A 864 -29.90 23.14 -21.34
N VAL A 865 -30.18 21.89 -21.00
CA VAL A 865 -31.54 21.33 -21.02
C VAL A 865 -32.30 21.84 -19.80
N ILE A 866 -33.32 22.68 -20.01
CA ILE A 866 -34.11 23.30 -18.94
C ILE A 866 -35.24 22.39 -18.42
N THR A 867 -35.72 22.70 -17.21
CA THR A 867 -36.85 22.01 -16.57
C THR A 867 -38.09 21.98 -17.47
N LYS A 868 -38.81 20.85 -17.50
CA LYS A 868 -40.07 20.76 -18.27
C LYS A 868 -41.28 21.15 -17.43
N GLU A 869 -41.34 20.66 -16.19
CA GLU A 869 -42.53 20.77 -15.35
C GLU A 869 -42.20 21.01 -13.87
N VAL A 870 -42.94 21.91 -13.25
CA VAL A 870 -42.97 22.15 -11.80
C VAL A 870 -44.38 21.97 -11.29
N THR A 871 -44.57 21.09 -10.30
CA THR A 871 -45.83 20.93 -9.57
C THR A 871 -45.66 21.49 -8.17
N LEU A 872 -46.51 22.46 -7.81
CA LEU A 872 -46.56 23.10 -6.50
C LEU A 872 -47.90 22.78 -5.84
N LYS A 873 -47.87 22.19 -4.65
CA LYS A 873 -49.05 21.87 -3.86
C LYS A 873 -48.87 22.34 -2.44
N ASN A 874 -49.75 23.21 -1.95
CA ASN A 874 -49.69 23.74 -0.58
C ASN A 874 -48.30 24.32 -0.21
N VAL A 875 -47.82 25.26 -1.02
CA VAL A 875 -46.57 25.99 -0.75
C VAL A 875 -46.91 27.34 -0.12
N THR A 876 -46.34 27.62 1.04
CA THR A 876 -46.67 28.82 1.85
C THR A 876 -45.43 29.66 2.14
N THR A 877 -45.61 30.97 2.26
CA THR A 877 -44.56 31.95 2.63
C THR A 877 -44.95 32.67 3.91
N THR A 878 -43.99 32.94 4.79
CA THR A 878 -44.24 33.75 5.99
C THR A 878 -44.55 35.20 5.62
N SER A 879 -43.96 35.72 4.54
CA SER A 879 -44.20 37.08 4.02
C SER A 879 -45.60 37.27 3.40
N GLY A 880 -46.31 36.19 3.10
CA GLY A 880 -47.56 36.21 2.35
C GLY A 880 -47.41 36.52 0.86
N LYS A 881 -46.18 36.62 0.33
CA LYS A 881 -45.90 36.85 -1.09
C LYS A 881 -46.03 35.55 -1.89
N GLU A 882 -46.50 35.66 -3.13
CA GLU A 882 -46.56 34.52 -4.04
C GLU A 882 -45.19 34.12 -4.61
N LEU A 883 -45.07 32.87 -5.03
CA LEU A 883 -43.88 32.37 -5.73
C LEU A 883 -43.83 32.90 -7.17
N ARG A 884 -42.68 33.43 -7.56
CA ARG A 884 -42.38 33.83 -8.94
C ARG A 884 -41.62 32.72 -9.66
N VAL A 885 -41.65 32.72 -10.98
CA VAL A 885 -40.91 31.71 -11.76
C VAL A 885 -39.40 31.96 -11.65
N SER A 886 -38.94 33.15 -12.05
CA SER A 886 -37.55 33.59 -11.96
C SER A 886 -37.47 35.11 -12.15
N GLU A 887 -36.31 35.72 -11.87
CA GLU A 887 -35.97 37.07 -12.37
C GLU A 887 -35.74 37.08 -13.89
N ASN A 888 -35.36 35.94 -14.48
CA ASN A 888 -35.24 35.77 -15.92
C ASN A 888 -36.41 34.92 -16.45
N GLU A 889 -37.57 35.54 -16.62
CA GLU A 889 -38.77 34.86 -17.11
C GLU A 889 -38.59 34.25 -18.50
N TYR A 890 -37.79 34.90 -19.36
CA TYR A 890 -37.57 34.44 -20.73
C TYR A 890 -36.91 33.06 -20.78
N LEU A 891 -35.91 32.81 -19.93
CA LEU A 891 -35.22 31.51 -19.85
C LEU A 891 -36.19 30.37 -19.49
N PHE A 892 -37.23 30.67 -18.73
CA PHE A 892 -38.18 29.70 -18.20
C PHE A 892 -39.59 29.82 -18.83
N LYS A 893 -39.72 30.50 -19.98
CA LYS A 893 -41.01 30.78 -20.64
C LYS A 893 -41.80 29.52 -21.00
N ASP A 894 -41.11 28.40 -21.24
CA ASP A 894 -41.70 27.13 -21.67
C ASP A 894 -41.89 26.13 -20.50
N VAL A 895 -41.52 26.51 -19.27
CA VAL A 895 -41.70 25.66 -18.08
C VAL A 895 -43.18 25.64 -17.68
N LYS A 896 -43.77 24.44 -17.60
CA LYS A 896 -45.15 24.28 -17.13
C LYS A 896 -45.19 24.29 -15.60
N VAL A 897 -45.76 25.35 -15.02
CA VAL A 897 -45.96 25.46 -13.57
C VAL A 897 -47.42 25.16 -13.22
N LYS A 898 -47.66 24.05 -12.51
CA LYS A 898 -48.96 23.66 -11.98
C LYS A 898 -49.05 24.06 -10.51
N ARG A 899 -50.12 24.74 -10.11
CA ARG A 899 -50.35 25.24 -8.74
C ARG A 899 -51.68 24.70 -8.24
N ASP A 900 -51.63 23.92 -7.17
CA ASP A 900 -52.78 23.30 -6.49
C ASP A 900 -52.94 23.78 -5.04
#